data_AF-D3PNX4-F1
#
_entry.id   AF-D3PNX4-F1
#
_cell.length_a   1.000
_cell.length_b   1.000
_cell.length_c   1.000
_cell.angle_alpha   90.00
_cell.angle_beta   90.00
_cell.angle_gamma   90.00
#
_symmetry.space_group_name_H-M   'P 1'
#
loop_
_entity.id
_entity.type
_entity.pdbx_description
1 polymer ?
#
loop_
_entity_poly.entity_id
_entity_poly.type
_entity_poly.pdbx_seq_one_letter_code
_entity_poly.pdbx_strand_id
1 'polypeptide(L)'
;MPSPLQAALEYARLGYAVLPLLPGEKRPHSRLAPNGLTNATPDPEVLRRWWQAVPTAGVGILPPEQVLVLDFDAPEVWEQLRAEYPELATAPRQRSPRGGVHVFLKLPKSLIGSLTTTARKMPGLDLRGLGKAYLAAAPTELPNGGYSWEAPLLPPAELPLPPEGLLKRLLPEPPPPPPEYQPASFRGVKGDKLTRRLEGLLRWACERVASTPEGQRHNTLLSYARLIGGYVHLGLDPEQVTSALAEAAMQAGLPHSEAEATARDGLRYGLDAPLELPADEGKGDTFGEAPTCPLDGRTGGGQVMGNPRYKVERGQIWAAKVEGRGESQGVAYWPLCNFAAVIEREIVATDGLETETLFELRGYTSTGRPLPVALVKSGEFSGMNWVARHWGAEAVVLPGQANRDHLRAAIQFLSLSEGRIRRATVYRHLGWTKTADGWVYLHAGGGIGAKGSVTGLEVQLGKVFENFALPEPPTGEAEREAITTLWRLSEVTPYRVSVPLLLYALATPLGHTPFSLYLAGPSGSQKTSLALVIQSLWGWHDSPPTSWEATPNALEAYGFTAKDALLLIDDYAPQASEQKQKELQAKAARVLRSQGNATGRGRMRADGSLAGDRPPRGSLLVTGEDLPPGHSIRARCLFLELERGDVDLRRLSEAQRQNREGAYARALSAWVRYLSADLETYQRQLADRTAELRPRWESQHGRTTDALARLHATWELYRDYAATVGVDLAYMDGRVLEALEAVRRTQSSYQRDSDPTERFGGLLFSALRMGRGHLVPVSWRPGQSIEDYLDDPTRWGWRYRETTSGHPDAHGVWEPLGPQIGWLPDDPDTLGLYLDPTPAYTVLARLANESGEPLLTERTLWKRLGERGAIRIQGDGQSIRYQAVVKIHGKSTRVVHLLGGYISKTGNTGNRADNGVQDEENSVTGFSSVTGTTGNREPAPEQREEMVTGTTGNLAETGNHGRAVQDATKTGVTGVTGCTDIRGSHATQEEEEEGGDWEVVL
;
A
#
# COMPACT_ATOMS: atom_id res chain seq x y z
N MET A 1 32.40 -12.48 25.89
CA MET A 1 32.33 -12.13 24.44
C MET A 1 32.88 -10.72 24.26
N PRO A 2 33.41 -10.33 23.08
CA PRO A 2 33.75 -8.93 22.82
C PRO A 2 32.51 -8.05 22.95
N SER A 3 32.67 -6.79 23.35
CA SER A 3 31.54 -5.85 23.37
C SER A 3 31.06 -5.54 21.94
N PRO A 4 29.80 -5.12 21.75
CA PRO A 4 29.30 -4.72 20.43
C PRO A 4 30.18 -3.66 19.74
N LEU A 5 30.73 -2.69 20.48
CA LEU A 5 31.68 -1.70 19.95
C LEU A 5 33.02 -2.33 19.53
N GLN A 6 33.58 -3.25 20.34
CA GLN A 6 34.82 -3.95 19.99
C GLN A 6 34.65 -4.76 18.71
N ALA A 7 33.53 -5.48 18.58
CA ALA A 7 33.21 -6.23 17.37
C ALA A 7 32.97 -5.31 16.15
N ALA A 8 32.26 -4.19 16.32
CA ALA A 8 32.05 -3.19 15.26
C ALA A 8 33.38 -2.62 14.74
N LEU A 9 34.29 -2.23 15.64
CA LEU A 9 35.63 -1.73 15.28
C LEU A 9 36.47 -2.81 14.60
N GLU A 10 36.37 -4.07 15.02
CA GLU A 10 37.10 -5.18 14.40
C GLU A 10 36.57 -5.49 12.99
N TYR A 11 35.24 -5.50 12.76
CA TYR A 11 34.68 -5.68 11.41
C TYR A 11 35.06 -4.53 10.48
N ALA A 12 35.10 -3.30 10.97
CA ALA A 12 35.62 -2.16 10.23
C ALA A 12 37.12 -2.33 9.88
N ARG A 13 37.94 -2.80 10.83
CA ARG A 13 39.35 -3.13 10.60
C ARG A 13 39.55 -4.24 9.55
N LEU A 14 38.64 -5.21 9.50
CA LEU A 14 38.60 -6.26 8.48
C LEU A 14 38.08 -5.78 7.11
N GLY A 15 37.62 -4.53 6.99
CA GLY A 15 37.17 -3.93 5.72
C GLY A 15 35.67 -4.06 5.43
N TYR A 16 34.84 -4.29 6.46
CA TYR A 16 33.37 -4.30 6.34
C TYR A 16 32.79 -2.97 6.84
N ALA A 17 31.80 -2.44 6.12
CA ALA A 17 31.02 -1.32 6.63
C ALA A 17 30.04 -1.82 7.70
N VAL A 18 29.89 -1.08 8.80
CA VAL A 18 29.10 -1.49 9.97
C VAL A 18 27.97 -0.49 10.23
N LEU A 19 26.84 -0.97 10.76
CA LEU A 19 25.71 -0.16 11.20
C LEU A 19 25.14 -0.65 12.54
N PRO A 20 24.59 0.24 13.39
CA PRO A 20 23.96 -0.15 14.65
C PRO A 20 22.55 -0.67 14.37
N LEU A 21 22.19 -1.75 15.05
CA LEU A 21 20.85 -2.33 15.06
C LEU A 21 20.14 -1.99 16.37
N LEU A 22 18.81 -1.95 16.34
CA LEU A 22 17.99 -1.81 17.55
C LEU A 22 18.31 -2.98 18.53
N PRO A 23 18.48 -2.73 19.84
CA PRO A 23 18.73 -3.79 20.82
C PRO A 23 17.65 -4.87 20.76
N GLY A 24 18.03 -6.15 20.65
CA GLY A 24 17.09 -7.27 20.52
C GLY A 24 16.45 -7.45 19.14
N GLU A 25 16.80 -6.63 18.14
CA GLU A 25 16.21 -6.68 16.79
C GLU A 25 17.25 -6.80 15.67
N LYS A 26 16.80 -7.24 14.49
CA LYS A 26 17.59 -7.24 13.25
C LYS A 26 17.45 -5.96 12.42
N ARG A 27 16.83 -4.89 12.94
CA ARG A 27 16.51 -3.64 12.21
C ARG A 27 17.54 -2.55 12.50
N PRO A 28 17.87 -1.65 11.54
CA PRO A 28 18.79 -0.54 11.78
C PRO A 28 18.25 0.41 12.86
N HIS A 29 19.14 0.95 13.69
CA HIS A 29 18.76 1.89 14.73
C HIS A 29 18.42 3.26 14.11
N SER A 30 17.14 3.50 13.85
CA SER A 30 16.62 4.64 13.05
C SER A 30 17.02 6.05 13.52
N ARG A 31 17.46 6.23 14.77
CA ARG A 31 18.04 7.52 15.23
C ARG A 31 19.54 7.68 14.96
N LEU A 32 20.28 6.57 14.83
CA LEU A 32 21.74 6.56 14.64
C LEU A 32 22.11 6.36 13.16
N ALA A 33 21.34 5.51 12.47
CA ALA A 33 21.40 5.24 11.04
C ALA A 33 20.00 5.45 10.41
N PRO A 34 19.55 6.72 10.24
CA PRO A 34 18.19 7.04 9.78
C PRO A 34 17.87 6.54 8.36
N ASN A 35 18.87 6.45 7.48
CA ASN A 35 18.75 5.89 6.14
C ASN A 35 19.15 4.39 6.09
N GLY A 36 19.28 3.76 7.26
CA GLY A 36 19.54 2.33 7.41
C GLY A 36 20.84 1.88 6.73
N LEU A 37 20.71 1.01 5.73
CA LEU A 37 21.83 0.43 4.98
C LEU A 37 22.80 1.48 4.43
N THR A 38 22.29 2.62 3.93
CA THR A 38 23.15 3.65 3.30
C THR A 38 23.93 4.49 4.31
N ASN A 39 23.74 4.28 5.62
CA ASN A 39 24.57 4.86 6.66
C ASN A 39 25.68 3.92 7.13
N ALA A 40 25.73 2.66 6.69
CA ALA A 40 26.78 1.73 7.10
C ALA A 40 28.18 2.30 6.76
N THR A 41 29.09 2.26 7.72
CA THR A 41 30.41 2.92 7.61
C THR A 41 31.53 2.09 8.24
N PRO A 42 32.76 2.13 7.70
CA PRO A 42 33.95 1.61 8.37
C PRO A 42 34.64 2.66 9.26
N ASP A 43 34.12 3.89 9.36
CA ASP A 43 34.76 4.98 10.13
C ASP A 43 34.70 4.71 11.65
N PRO A 44 35.85 4.47 12.32
CA PRO A 44 35.88 4.12 13.74
C PRO A 44 35.37 5.25 14.65
N GLU A 45 35.42 6.52 14.24
CA GLU A 45 34.88 7.63 15.03
C GLU A 45 33.35 7.64 15.03
N VAL A 46 32.73 7.32 13.89
CA VAL A 46 31.27 7.17 13.81
C VAL A 46 30.80 5.95 14.61
N LEU A 47 31.53 4.82 14.53
CA LEU A 47 31.24 3.63 15.32
C LEU A 47 31.35 3.91 16.83
N ARG A 48 32.41 4.59 17.28
CA ARG A 48 32.54 5.02 18.69
C ARG A 48 31.36 5.86 19.14
N ARG A 49 30.94 6.87 18.37
CA ARG A 49 29.80 7.73 18.70
C ARG A 49 28.48 6.96 18.82
N TRP A 50 28.21 6.03 17.91
CA TRP A 50 26.98 5.23 17.94
C TRP A 50 26.88 4.34 19.18
N TRP A 51 27.93 3.62 19.53
CA TRP A 51 27.92 2.74 20.72
C TRP A 51 28.23 3.48 22.03
N GLN A 52 28.73 4.71 22.00
CA GLN A 52 28.65 5.63 23.15
C GLN A 52 27.22 6.06 23.42
N ALA A 53 26.45 6.39 22.37
CA ALA A 53 25.06 6.81 22.49
C ALA A 53 24.12 5.66 22.88
N VAL A 54 24.34 4.45 22.35
CA VAL A 54 23.55 3.24 22.68
C VAL A 54 24.49 2.03 22.82
N PRO A 55 25.06 1.78 24.02
CA PRO A 55 26.00 0.67 24.25
C PRO A 55 25.42 -0.73 23.99
N THR A 56 24.09 -0.87 24.07
CA THR A 56 23.35 -2.12 23.87
C THR A 56 22.91 -2.37 22.42
N ALA A 57 23.29 -1.49 21.47
CA ALA A 57 22.92 -1.66 20.06
C ALA A 57 23.56 -2.94 19.46
N GLY A 58 22.79 -3.67 18.65
CA GLY A 58 23.29 -4.82 17.90
C GLY A 58 24.20 -4.39 16.74
N VAL A 59 25.03 -5.30 16.24
CA VAL A 59 26.00 -5.05 15.17
C VAL A 59 25.48 -5.60 13.84
N GLY A 60 25.23 -4.72 12.87
CA GLY A 60 24.99 -5.09 11.48
C GLY A 60 26.25 -4.90 10.65
N ILE A 61 26.59 -5.87 9.80
CA ILE A 61 27.67 -5.75 8.80
C ILE A 61 27.07 -5.65 7.40
N LEU A 62 27.64 -4.78 6.58
CA LEU A 62 27.39 -4.68 5.14
C LEU A 62 28.60 -5.28 4.39
N PRO A 63 28.45 -6.49 3.82
CA PRO A 63 29.47 -7.06 2.94
C PRO A 63 29.58 -6.25 1.64
N PRO A 64 30.81 -5.90 1.19
CA PRO A 64 31.01 -5.14 -0.05
C PRO A 64 30.65 -5.99 -1.29
N GLU A 65 30.69 -5.38 -2.48
CA GLU A 65 30.19 -6.00 -3.72
C GLU A 65 30.87 -7.32 -4.10
N GLN A 66 32.15 -7.51 -3.72
CA GLN A 66 32.88 -8.76 -3.92
C GLN A 66 32.57 -9.87 -2.91
N VAL A 67 31.68 -9.65 -1.92
CA VAL A 67 31.37 -10.65 -0.88
C VAL A 67 29.94 -11.17 -1.04
N LEU A 68 29.84 -12.47 -1.37
CA LEU A 68 28.62 -13.23 -1.37
C LEU A 68 28.41 -13.85 0.01
N VAL A 69 27.19 -13.75 0.56
CA VAL A 69 26.81 -14.48 1.77
C VAL A 69 25.67 -15.43 1.44
N LEU A 70 25.88 -16.71 1.72
CA LEU A 70 24.88 -17.76 1.61
C LEU A 70 24.12 -17.83 2.95
N ASP A 71 22.82 -17.56 2.91
CA ASP A 71 21.94 -17.47 4.07
C ASP A 71 21.01 -18.69 4.10
N PHE A 72 21.35 -19.67 4.95
CA PHE A 72 20.64 -20.93 5.08
C PHE A 72 19.64 -20.84 6.24
N ASP A 73 18.37 -20.57 5.94
CA ASP A 73 17.28 -20.56 6.94
C ASP A 73 16.99 -21.98 7.50
N ALA A 74 17.27 -23.03 6.73
CA ALA A 74 17.06 -24.43 7.09
C ALA A 74 18.41 -25.16 7.32
N PRO A 75 18.70 -25.64 8.56
CA PRO A 75 19.96 -26.32 8.88
C PRO A 75 20.25 -27.55 8.01
N GLU A 76 19.21 -28.26 7.57
CA GLU A 76 19.31 -29.48 6.77
C GLU A 76 19.89 -29.19 5.37
N VAL A 77 19.56 -28.03 4.80
CA VAL A 77 20.08 -27.59 3.50
C VAL A 77 21.57 -27.26 3.59
N TRP A 78 22.02 -26.69 4.72
CA TRP A 78 23.45 -26.49 4.99
C TRP A 78 24.21 -27.82 5.08
N GLU A 79 23.70 -28.80 5.82
CA GLU A 79 24.35 -30.11 5.96
C GLU A 79 24.44 -30.84 4.60
N GLN A 80 23.39 -30.78 3.77
CA GLN A 80 23.41 -31.32 2.40
C GLN A 80 24.45 -30.61 1.53
N LEU A 81 24.45 -29.27 1.50
CA LEU A 81 25.35 -28.52 0.63
C LEU A 81 26.82 -28.62 1.07
N ARG A 82 27.09 -28.76 2.37
CA ARG A 82 28.44 -29.03 2.92
C ARG A 82 28.93 -30.44 2.62
N ALA A 83 28.02 -31.42 2.50
CA ALA A 83 28.37 -32.76 2.04
C ALA A 83 28.63 -32.80 0.52
N GLU A 84 27.89 -32.01 -0.27
CA GLU A 84 28.11 -31.87 -1.72
C GLU A 84 29.41 -31.09 -2.05
N TYR A 85 29.71 -30.04 -1.27
CA TYR A 85 30.91 -29.21 -1.43
C TYR A 85 31.66 -29.05 -0.09
N PRO A 86 32.56 -30.00 0.25
CA PRO A 86 33.32 -29.98 1.50
C PRO A 86 34.16 -28.70 1.72
N GLU A 87 34.53 -27.98 0.65
CA GLU A 87 35.30 -26.73 0.75
C GLU A 87 34.52 -25.62 1.48
N LEU A 88 33.18 -25.68 1.53
CA LEU A 88 32.38 -24.75 2.32
C LEU A 88 32.64 -24.86 3.83
N ALA A 89 33.14 -26.01 4.31
CA ALA A 89 33.42 -26.22 5.73
C ALA A 89 34.58 -25.38 6.27
N THR A 90 35.47 -24.88 5.40
CA THR A 90 36.61 -24.01 5.77
C THR A 90 36.29 -22.53 5.66
N ALA A 91 35.15 -22.16 5.07
CA ALA A 91 34.73 -20.77 4.91
C ALA A 91 34.25 -20.15 6.25
N PRO A 92 34.51 -18.85 6.48
CA PRO A 92 33.96 -18.11 7.62
C PRO A 92 32.44 -18.17 7.68
N ARG A 93 31.91 -18.46 8.87
CA ARG A 93 30.47 -18.66 9.06
C ARG A 93 30.02 -18.40 10.50
N GLN A 94 28.79 -17.93 10.63
CA GLN A 94 28.12 -17.73 11.91
C GLN A 94 26.77 -18.44 11.95
N ARG A 95 26.34 -18.83 13.16
CA ARG A 95 24.98 -19.27 13.42
C ARG A 95 24.09 -18.10 13.81
N SER A 96 22.84 -18.20 13.39
CA SER A 96 21.75 -17.37 13.87
C SER A 96 21.06 -18.01 15.08
N PRO A 97 20.33 -17.23 15.90
CA PRO A 97 19.54 -17.74 17.03
C PRO A 97 18.41 -18.72 16.68
N ARG A 98 18.14 -18.96 15.38
CA ARG A 98 17.12 -19.91 14.89
C ARG A 98 17.72 -21.17 14.25
N GLY A 99 19.02 -21.39 14.42
CA GLY A 99 19.73 -22.55 13.87
C GLY A 99 20.31 -22.34 12.46
N GLY A 100 19.75 -21.41 11.69
CA GLY A 100 20.24 -21.06 10.35
C GLY A 100 21.69 -20.54 10.32
N VAL A 101 22.37 -20.70 9.19
CA VAL A 101 23.82 -20.50 9.01
C VAL A 101 24.09 -19.45 7.94
N HIS A 102 24.95 -18.47 8.22
CA HIS A 102 25.45 -17.54 7.21
C HIS A 102 26.90 -17.90 6.83
N VAL A 103 27.19 -18.16 5.56
CA VAL A 103 28.55 -18.52 5.06
C VAL A 103 29.08 -17.43 4.13
N PHE A 104 30.29 -16.93 4.39
CA PHE A 104 30.89 -15.79 3.69
C PHE A 104 31.91 -16.27 2.64
N LEU A 105 31.72 -15.84 1.39
CA LEU A 105 32.52 -16.25 0.23
C LEU A 105 32.90 -15.03 -0.62
N LYS A 106 34.03 -15.11 -1.30
CA LYS A 106 34.53 -14.09 -2.22
C LYS A 106 34.08 -14.39 -3.64
N LEU A 107 33.42 -13.45 -4.31
CA LEU A 107 33.18 -13.58 -5.74
C LEU A 107 34.48 -13.40 -6.55
N PRO A 108 34.70 -14.20 -7.62
CA PRO A 108 35.67 -13.85 -8.66
C PRO A 108 35.39 -12.45 -9.19
N LYS A 109 36.45 -11.66 -9.47
CA LYS A 109 36.31 -10.27 -9.94
C LYS A 109 35.38 -10.13 -11.16
N SER A 110 35.44 -11.10 -12.07
CA SER A 110 34.62 -11.18 -13.29
C SER A 110 33.12 -11.39 -13.06
N LEU A 111 32.69 -11.69 -11.83
CA LEU A 111 31.30 -11.96 -11.45
C LEU A 111 30.71 -10.94 -10.47
N ILE A 112 31.47 -9.91 -10.11
CA ILE A 112 30.94 -8.80 -9.30
C ILE A 112 29.83 -8.12 -10.10
N GLY A 113 28.64 -8.00 -9.48
CA GLY A 113 27.44 -7.46 -10.13
C GLY A 113 26.62 -8.45 -10.97
N SER A 114 27.09 -9.68 -11.23
CA SER A 114 26.33 -10.68 -12.02
C SER A 114 25.21 -11.38 -11.24
N LEU A 115 25.23 -11.28 -9.91
CA LEU A 115 24.25 -11.88 -9.00
C LEU A 115 23.33 -10.83 -8.37
N THR A 116 22.08 -11.23 -8.10
CA THR A 116 21.06 -10.42 -7.44
C THR A 116 20.55 -11.09 -6.17
N THR A 117 20.33 -10.30 -5.12
CA THR A 117 19.83 -10.76 -3.81
C THR A 117 18.34 -11.13 -3.81
N THR A 118 17.64 -10.91 -4.94
CA THR A 118 16.23 -11.27 -5.13
C THR A 118 16.02 -12.63 -5.78
N ALA A 119 17.08 -13.29 -6.24
CA ALA A 119 16.98 -14.59 -6.90
C ALA A 119 16.97 -15.73 -5.86
N ARG A 120 15.78 -16.26 -5.53
CA ARG A 120 15.63 -17.54 -4.83
C ARG A 120 16.00 -18.70 -5.75
N LYS A 121 17.30 -18.92 -5.94
CA LYS A 121 17.82 -19.91 -6.89
C LYS A 121 17.71 -21.36 -6.41
N MET A 122 17.65 -21.56 -5.09
CA MET A 122 17.47 -22.88 -4.48
C MET A 122 16.52 -22.77 -3.28
N PRO A 123 15.55 -23.70 -3.10
CA PRO A 123 14.71 -23.73 -1.91
C PRO A 123 15.57 -23.85 -0.63
N GLY A 124 15.32 -22.98 0.36
CA GLY A 124 16.03 -22.99 1.65
C GLY A 124 17.41 -22.29 1.65
N LEU A 125 17.80 -21.62 0.55
CA LEU A 125 19.01 -20.80 0.45
C LEU A 125 18.67 -19.42 -0.14
N ASP A 126 18.86 -18.37 0.66
CA ASP A 126 18.79 -16.96 0.25
C ASP A 126 20.20 -16.41 -0.05
N LEU A 127 20.32 -15.47 -0.98
CA LEU A 127 21.59 -14.80 -1.32
C LEU A 127 21.64 -13.39 -0.72
N ARG A 128 22.65 -13.12 0.11
CA ARG A 128 22.85 -11.86 0.84
C ARG A 128 24.23 -11.25 0.54
N GLY A 129 24.49 -10.04 1.05
CA GLY A 129 25.74 -9.30 0.81
C GLY A 129 25.71 -8.49 -0.49
N LEU A 130 26.77 -8.60 -1.29
CA LEU A 130 26.93 -7.97 -2.61
C LEU A 130 26.77 -6.43 -2.61
N GLY A 131 27.11 -5.75 -1.50
CA GLY A 131 26.87 -4.31 -1.30
C GLY A 131 25.39 -3.91 -1.19
N LYS A 132 24.45 -4.86 -1.29
CA LYS A 132 23.00 -4.61 -1.45
C LYS A 132 22.15 -5.03 -0.24
N ALA A 133 22.71 -5.80 0.68
CA ALA A 133 22.03 -6.22 1.91
C ALA A 133 23.02 -6.34 3.08
N TYR A 134 22.65 -5.80 4.24
CA TYR A 134 23.37 -6.02 5.50
C TYR A 134 22.88 -7.32 6.18
N LEU A 135 23.69 -7.85 7.08
CA LEU A 135 23.35 -8.97 7.95
C LEU A 135 23.64 -8.59 9.41
N ALA A 136 22.83 -9.10 10.35
CA ALA A 136 23.20 -9.05 11.76
C ALA A 136 24.39 -9.99 12.02
N ALA A 137 25.39 -9.52 12.77
CA ALA A 137 26.61 -10.24 13.10
C ALA A 137 26.76 -10.44 14.61
N ALA A 138 27.55 -11.42 15.04
CA ALA A 138 27.95 -11.54 16.45
C ALA A 138 28.58 -10.22 16.95
N PRO A 139 28.40 -9.79 18.21
CA PRO A 139 27.66 -10.44 19.29
C PRO A 139 26.19 -9.97 19.36
N THR A 140 25.51 -9.72 18.24
CA THR A 140 24.10 -9.27 18.28
C THR A 140 23.21 -10.30 18.97
N GLU A 141 22.53 -9.88 20.04
CA GLU A 141 21.57 -10.69 20.78
C GLU A 141 20.13 -10.37 20.35
N LEU A 142 19.31 -11.42 20.26
CA LEU A 142 17.86 -11.38 20.04
C LEU A 142 17.17 -12.08 21.22
N PRO A 143 15.85 -11.87 21.45
CA PRO A 143 15.11 -12.53 22.53
C PRO A 143 15.17 -14.07 22.55
N ASN A 144 15.55 -14.70 21.42
CA ASN A 144 15.69 -16.14 21.28
C ASN A 144 17.14 -16.63 21.16
N GLY A 145 18.13 -15.81 21.52
CA GLY A 145 19.57 -16.15 21.52
C GLY A 145 20.44 -15.15 20.76
N GLY A 146 21.76 -15.36 20.79
CA GLY A 146 22.75 -14.50 20.12
C GLY A 146 23.31 -15.09 18.82
N TYR A 147 23.81 -14.22 17.95
CA TYR A 147 24.66 -14.60 16.82
C TYR A 147 26.06 -15.00 17.30
N SER A 148 26.61 -16.09 16.76
CA SER A 148 27.95 -16.60 17.12
C SER A 148 28.73 -17.08 15.89
N TRP A 149 30.03 -16.76 15.83
CA TRP A 149 30.93 -17.28 14.80
C TRP A 149 31.34 -18.72 15.12
N GLU A 150 31.18 -19.64 14.16
CA GLU A 150 31.82 -20.97 14.22
C GLU A 150 33.20 -20.95 13.59
N ALA A 151 33.35 -20.17 12.51
CA ALA A 151 34.63 -19.86 11.87
C ALA A 151 34.71 -18.34 11.71
N PRO A 152 35.76 -17.67 12.23
CA PRO A 152 35.82 -16.21 12.36
C PRO A 152 35.84 -15.52 10.99
N LEU A 153 35.25 -14.32 10.92
CA LEU A 153 35.22 -13.51 9.71
C LEU A 153 36.64 -13.11 9.27
N LEU A 154 36.93 -13.28 7.97
CA LEU A 154 38.18 -12.87 7.34
C LEU A 154 37.98 -11.59 6.52
N PRO A 155 39.06 -10.84 6.18
CA PRO A 155 38.98 -9.72 5.26
C PRO A 155 38.39 -10.13 3.89
N PRO A 156 37.65 -9.26 3.18
CA PRO A 156 37.08 -9.56 1.85
C PRO A 156 38.08 -10.05 0.80
N ALA A 157 39.37 -9.75 0.97
CA ALA A 157 40.45 -10.22 0.10
C ALA A 157 40.85 -11.69 0.37
N GLU A 158 40.68 -12.17 1.60
CA GLU A 158 41.13 -13.49 2.09
C GLU A 158 40.00 -14.54 2.15
N LEU A 159 38.74 -14.11 2.01
CA LEU A 159 37.60 -15.02 1.88
C LEU A 159 37.80 -16.03 0.72
N PRO A 160 37.44 -17.32 0.93
CA PRO A 160 37.57 -18.33 -0.12
C PRO A 160 36.56 -18.10 -1.26
N LEU A 161 36.91 -18.58 -2.46
CA LEU A 161 36.01 -18.57 -3.60
C LEU A 161 34.90 -19.62 -3.41
N PRO A 162 33.67 -19.40 -3.92
CA PRO A 162 32.66 -20.43 -3.98
C PRO A 162 33.11 -21.61 -4.87
N PRO A 163 32.80 -22.86 -4.50
CA PRO A 163 33.04 -24.04 -5.34
C PRO A 163 32.44 -23.87 -6.74
N GLU A 164 33.16 -24.29 -7.78
CA GLU A 164 32.79 -24.00 -9.18
C GLU A 164 31.42 -24.58 -9.56
N GLY A 165 31.10 -25.79 -9.07
CA GLY A 165 29.79 -26.43 -9.27
C GLY A 165 28.64 -25.64 -8.63
N LEU A 166 28.83 -25.15 -7.40
CA LEU A 166 27.87 -24.29 -6.74
C LEU A 166 27.72 -22.94 -7.45
N LEU A 167 28.84 -22.34 -7.87
CA LEU A 167 28.85 -21.08 -8.59
C LEU A 167 28.09 -21.17 -9.93
N LYS A 168 28.24 -22.28 -10.67
CA LYS A 168 27.47 -22.55 -11.89
C LYS A 168 25.96 -22.64 -11.63
N ARG A 169 25.55 -23.30 -10.52
CA ARG A 169 24.13 -23.36 -10.09
C ARG A 169 23.59 -21.99 -9.63
N LEU A 170 24.45 -21.12 -9.10
CA LEU A 170 24.09 -19.80 -8.61
C LEU A 170 24.16 -18.68 -9.67
N LEU A 171 24.83 -18.88 -10.80
CA LEU A 171 24.81 -17.92 -11.92
C LEU A 171 23.46 -17.96 -12.66
N PRO A 172 23.05 -16.88 -13.36
CA PRO A 172 21.97 -17.01 -14.34
C PRO A 172 22.44 -17.96 -15.44
N GLU A 173 21.51 -18.65 -16.11
CA GLU A 173 21.87 -19.30 -17.39
C GLU A 173 22.56 -18.27 -18.28
N PRO A 174 23.68 -18.63 -18.95
CA PRO A 174 24.32 -17.69 -19.85
C PRO A 174 23.28 -17.22 -20.86
N PRO A 175 23.20 -15.90 -21.15
CA PRO A 175 22.35 -15.46 -22.25
C PRO A 175 22.74 -16.27 -23.50
N PRO A 176 21.78 -16.64 -24.36
CA PRO A 176 22.09 -17.37 -25.58
C PRO A 176 23.25 -16.65 -26.29
N PRO A 177 24.20 -17.39 -26.88
CA PRO A 177 25.36 -16.78 -27.51
C PRO A 177 24.86 -15.66 -28.44
N PRO A 178 25.47 -14.45 -28.38
CA PRO A 178 25.03 -13.36 -29.23
C PRO A 178 25.03 -13.89 -30.67
N PRO A 179 23.97 -13.63 -31.47
CA PRO A 179 23.89 -14.15 -32.82
C PRO A 179 25.16 -13.80 -33.56
N GLU A 180 25.75 -14.79 -34.23
CA GLU A 180 27.05 -14.72 -34.90
C GLU A 180 27.25 -13.35 -35.55
N TYR A 181 28.17 -12.56 -35.00
CA TYR A 181 28.53 -11.30 -35.63
C TYR A 181 29.38 -11.62 -36.86
N GLN A 182 28.72 -11.76 -38.01
CA GLN A 182 29.38 -11.86 -39.31
C GLN A 182 29.63 -10.45 -39.87
N PRO A 183 30.86 -9.89 -39.76
CA PRO A 183 31.22 -8.65 -40.43
C PRO A 183 31.19 -8.82 -41.95
N ALA A 184 30.71 -7.79 -42.66
CA ALA A 184 30.55 -7.84 -44.10
C ALA A 184 31.89 -7.89 -44.87
N SER A 185 32.06 -8.97 -45.64
CA SER A 185 33.00 -9.24 -46.74
C SER A 185 34.53 -9.14 -46.51
N PHE A 186 35.16 -10.31 -46.40
CA PHE A 186 36.61 -10.51 -46.49
C PHE A 186 37.02 -11.64 -47.46
N ARG A 187 36.57 -11.63 -48.72
CA ARG A 187 37.10 -12.54 -49.78
C ARG A 187 37.30 -11.86 -51.14
N GLY A 188 37.96 -12.58 -52.06
CA GLY A 188 38.62 -12.03 -53.25
C GLY A 188 40.08 -11.56 -53.01
N VAL A 189 40.60 -11.77 -51.80
CA VAL A 189 41.84 -11.16 -51.29
C VAL A 189 42.77 -12.25 -50.75
N LYS A 190 43.99 -12.34 -51.28
CA LYS A 190 45.06 -13.28 -50.89
C LYS A 190 46.37 -12.53 -50.63
N GLY A 191 47.29 -13.13 -49.86
CA GLY A 191 48.56 -12.51 -49.45
C GLY A 191 48.35 -11.22 -48.64
N ASP A 192 49.27 -10.26 -48.78
CA ASP A 192 49.34 -8.99 -48.03
C ASP A 192 48.04 -8.15 -47.99
N LYS A 193 47.08 -8.41 -48.88
CA LYS A 193 45.77 -7.73 -48.83
C LYS A 193 44.86 -8.31 -47.72
N LEU A 194 45.01 -9.59 -47.36
CA LEU A 194 44.24 -10.23 -46.28
C LEU A 194 44.77 -9.77 -44.92
N THR A 195 46.09 -9.81 -44.75
CA THR A 195 46.78 -9.32 -43.55
C THR A 195 46.41 -7.87 -43.26
N ARG A 196 46.54 -6.95 -44.22
CA ARG A 196 46.12 -5.54 -44.08
C ARG A 196 44.65 -5.34 -43.72
N ARG A 197 43.78 -6.28 -44.15
CA ARG A 197 42.34 -6.23 -43.87
C ARG A 197 42.03 -6.73 -42.46
N LEU A 198 42.71 -7.78 -42.00
CA LEU A 198 42.66 -8.27 -40.62
C LEU A 198 43.30 -7.28 -39.63
N GLU A 199 44.43 -6.65 -40.00
CA GLU A 199 45.04 -5.52 -39.27
C GLU A 199 44.09 -4.31 -39.18
N GLY A 200 43.31 -4.04 -40.24
CA GLY A 200 42.28 -3.00 -40.23
C GLY A 200 41.14 -3.31 -39.27
N LEU A 201 40.71 -4.58 -39.19
CA LEU A 201 39.71 -5.05 -38.21
C LEU A 201 40.25 -4.98 -36.78
N LEU A 202 41.51 -5.38 -36.55
CA LEU A 202 42.21 -5.23 -35.28
C LEU A 202 42.30 -3.75 -34.86
N ARG A 203 42.70 -2.85 -35.76
CA ARG A 203 42.77 -1.41 -35.48
C ARG A 203 41.41 -0.84 -35.10
N TRP A 204 40.35 -1.18 -35.84
CA TRP A 204 38.99 -0.79 -35.49
C TRP A 204 38.56 -1.32 -34.11
N ALA A 205 38.91 -2.56 -33.78
CA ALA A 205 38.66 -3.12 -32.45
C ALA A 205 39.42 -2.35 -31.36
N CYS A 206 40.70 -2.03 -31.57
CA CYS A 206 41.49 -1.17 -30.69
C CYS A 206 40.86 0.22 -30.51
N GLU A 207 40.44 0.89 -31.58
CA GLU A 207 39.76 2.20 -31.52
C GLU A 207 38.46 2.13 -30.69
N ARG A 208 37.70 1.03 -30.79
CA ARG A 208 36.48 0.82 -29.99
C ARG A 208 36.79 0.58 -28.52
N VAL A 209 37.79 -0.25 -28.22
CA VAL A 209 38.27 -0.48 -26.84
C VAL A 209 38.77 0.83 -26.21
N ALA A 210 39.65 1.57 -26.91
CA ALA A 210 40.23 2.83 -26.42
C ALA A 210 39.19 3.93 -26.16
N SER A 211 38.10 3.98 -26.93
CA SER A 211 37.01 4.95 -26.77
C SER A 211 35.91 4.54 -25.79
N THR A 212 36.08 3.45 -25.03
CA THR A 212 35.03 2.89 -24.17
C THR A 212 34.84 3.67 -22.85
N PRO A 213 33.60 4.12 -22.53
CA PRO A 213 33.29 4.77 -21.26
C PRO A 213 33.58 3.93 -20.02
N GLU A 214 33.72 4.62 -18.88
CA GLU A 214 33.94 3.98 -17.58
C GLU A 214 32.81 3.00 -17.22
N GLY A 215 33.17 1.86 -16.64
CA GLY A 215 32.23 0.79 -16.29
C GLY A 215 31.96 -0.26 -17.39
N GLN A 216 32.38 -0.04 -18.65
CA GLN A 216 32.21 -1.05 -19.72
C GLN A 216 33.53 -1.60 -20.30
N ARG A 217 34.67 -0.96 -20.00
CA ARG A 217 36.00 -1.20 -20.59
C ARG A 217 36.42 -2.68 -20.61
N HIS A 218 36.30 -3.38 -19.48
CA HIS A 218 36.66 -4.80 -19.34
C HIS A 218 35.84 -5.70 -20.27
N ASN A 219 34.51 -5.54 -20.26
CA ASN A 219 33.61 -6.34 -21.09
C ASN A 219 33.82 -6.07 -22.58
N THR A 220 34.02 -4.80 -22.95
CA THR A 220 34.27 -4.42 -24.34
C THR A 220 35.59 -4.98 -24.87
N LEU A 221 36.66 -4.95 -24.06
CA LEU A 221 37.92 -5.61 -24.37
C LEU A 221 37.73 -7.12 -24.57
N LEU A 222 37.07 -7.80 -23.63
CA LEU A 222 36.84 -9.25 -23.70
C LEU A 222 36.04 -9.66 -24.95
N SER A 223 34.99 -8.91 -25.29
CA SER A 223 34.17 -9.15 -26.49
C SER A 223 34.96 -8.97 -27.78
N TYR A 224 35.77 -7.92 -27.92
CA TYR A 224 36.56 -7.71 -29.13
C TYR A 224 37.76 -8.65 -29.23
N ALA A 225 38.42 -9.00 -28.12
CA ALA A 225 39.47 -10.02 -28.09
C ALA A 225 38.94 -11.39 -28.53
N ARG A 226 37.71 -11.77 -28.12
CA ARG A 226 37.02 -12.96 -28.64
C ARG A 226 36.78 -12.91 -30.14
N LEU A 227 36.24 -11.80 -30.65
CA LEU A 227 35.96 -11.63 -32.08
C LEU A 227 37.23 -11.72 -32.94
N ILE A 228 38.32 -11.03 -32.54
CA ILE A 228 39.58 -11.12 -33.29
C ILE A 228 40.19 -12.52 -33.14
N GLY A 229 40.09 -13.15 -31.96
CA GLY A 229 40.55 -14.52 -31.70
C GLY A 229 39.97 -15.54 -32.69
N GLY A 230 38.68 -15.43 -32.99
CA GLY A 230 38.00 -16.26 -33.99
C GLY A 230 38.62 -16.19 -35.40
N TYR A 231 39.31 -15.08 -35.73
CA TYR A 231 39.98 -14.87 -37.03
C TYR A 231 41.50 -15.04 -36.99
N VAL A 232 42.12 -15.30 -35.83
CA VAL A 232 43.60 -15.42 -35.71
C VAL A 232 44.15 -16.52 -36.63
N HIS A 233 43.42 -17.63 -36.77
CA HIS A 233 43.76 -18.74 -37.66
C HIS A 233 43.87 -18.36 -39.16
N LEU A 234 43.42 -17.17 -39.57
CA LEU A 234 43.55 -16.64 -40.93
C LEU A 234 44.85 -15.84 -41.18
N GLY A 235 45.74 -15.75 -40.18
CA GLY A 235 47.10 -15.20 -40.33
C GLY A 235 47.41 -13.93 -39.55
N LEU A 236 46.76 -13.70 -38.41
CA LEU A 236 47.22 -12.70 -37.43
C LEU A 236 48.15 -13.35 -36.40
N ASP A 237 49.14 -12.60 -35.92
CA ASP A 237 50.00 -13.03 -34.81
C ASP A 237 49.23 -12.87 -33.47
N PRO A 238 49.03 -13.96 -32.70
CA PRO A 238 48.31 -13.92 -31.44
C PRO A 238 48.93 -12.97 -30.38
N GLU A 239 50.26 -12.86 -30.35
CA GLU A 239 50.94 -12.01 -29.36
C GLU A 239 50.76 -10.53 -29.73
N GLN A 240 50.89 -10.19 -31.01
CA GLN A 240 50.66 -8.81 -31.50
C GLN A 240 49.20 -8.37 -31.29
N VAL A 241 48.23 -9.24 -31.53
CA VAL A 241 46.81 -8.95 -31.26
C VAL A 241 46.58 -8.71 -29.76
N THR A 242 47.16 -9.57 -28.90
CA THR A 242 47.01 -9.44 -27.43
C THR A 242 47.59 -8.11 -26.95
N SER A 243 48.80 -7.76 -27.38
CA SER A 243 49.46 -6.50 -27.02
C SER A 243 48.69 -5.28 -27.53
N ALA A 244 48.26 -5.27 -28.80
CA ALA A 244 47.54 -4.13 -29.38
C ALA A 244 46.18 -3.86 -28.70
N LEU A 245 45.45 -4.90 -28.30
CA LEU A 245 44.19 -4.76 -27.57
C LEU A 245 44.42 -4.38 -26.09
N ALA A 246 45.49 -4.89 -25.47
CA ALA A 246 45.87 -4.51 -24.11
C ALA A 246 46.31 -3.03 -24.02
N GLU A 247 47.10 -2.54 -24.99
CA GLU A 247 47.47 -1.12 -25.08
C GLU A 247 46.25 -0.21 -25.29
N ALA A 248 45.32 -0.59 -26.17
CA ALA A 248 44.07 0.14 -26.36
C ALA A 248 43.22 0.20 -25.08
N ALA A 249 43.18 -0.90 -24.33
CA ALA A 249 42.51 -0.96 -23.02
C ALA A 249 43.20 -0.11 -21.95
N MET A 250 44.53 -0.04 -21.96
CA MET A 250 45.29 0.88 -21.10
C MET A 250 45.02 2.34 -21.44
N GLN A 251 44.87 2.69 -22.73
CA GLN A 251 44.45 4.04 -23.16
C GLN A 251 43.03 4.38 -22.69
N ALA A 252 42.13 3.40 -22.63
CA ALA A 252 40.84 3.55 -21.98
C ALA A 252 40.93 3.66 -20.44
N GLY A 253 42.07 3.34 -19.82
CA GLY A 253 42.29 3.44 -18.37
C GLY A 253 42.14 2.12 -17.61
N LEU A 254 42.30 0.95 -18.24
CA LEU A 254 42.45 -0.33 -17.54
C LEU A 254 43.89 -0.53 -17.03
N PRO A 255 44.09 -1.16 -15.85
CA PRO A 255 45.43 -1.54 -15.38
C PRO A 255 46.11 -2.51 -16.34
N HIS A 256 47.41 -2.33 -16.59
CA HIS A 256 48.19 -3.10 -17.58
C HIS A 256 48.03 -4.63 -17.42
N SER A 257 48.21 -5.16 -16.21
CA SER A 257 48.10 -6.60 -15.94
C SER A 257 46.67 -7.14 -16.06
N GLU A 258 45.65 -6.30 -15.91
CA GLU A 258 44.25 -6.69 -16.14
C GLU A 258 43.90 -6.66 -17.63
N ALA A 259 44.35 -5.63 -18.35
CA ALA A 259 44.18 -5.48 -19.80
C ALA A 259 44.84 -6.66 -20.54
N GLU A 260 46.08 -7.00 -20.19
CA GLU A 260 46.82 -8.09 -20.82
C GLU A 260 46.19 -9.46 -20.54
N ALA A 261 45.78 -9.74 -19.30
CA ALA A 261 45.10 -10.98 -18.93
C ALA A 261 43.74 -11.12 -19.66
N THR A 262 42.95 -10.04 -19.71
CA THR A 262 41.63 -10.04 -20.35
C THR A 262 41.72 -10.17 -21.87
N ALA A 263 42.71 -9.53 -22.50
CA ALA A 263 42.99 -9.70 -23.93
C ALA A 263 43.40 -11.15 -24.24
N ARG A 264 44.31 -11.73 -23.44
CA ARG A 264 44.80 -13.11 -23.59
C ARG A 264 43.69 -14.15 -23.41
N ASP A 265 42.86 -14.01 -22.37
CA ASP A 265 41.70 -14.87 -22.14
C ASP A 265 40.68 -14.74 -23.28
N GLY A 266 40.35 -13.51 -23.69
CA GLY A 266 39.47 -13.25 -24.82
C GLY A 266 39.95 -13.90 -26.12
N LEU A 267 41.24 -13.77 -26.43
CA LEU A 267 41.84 -14.35 -27.62
C LEU A 267 41.82 -15.88 -27.60
N ARG A 268 42.12 -16.51 -26.45
CA ARG A 268 41.99 -17.97 -26.27
C ARG A 268 40.56 -18.44 -26.56
N TYR A 269 39.56 -17.79 -25.97
CA TYR A 269 38.16 -18.14 -26.21
C TYR A 269 37.71 -17.99 -27.68
N GLY A 270 38.35 -17.10 -28.45
CA GLY A 270 38.13 -17.00 -29.90
C GLY A 270 38.88 -18.07 -30.70
N LEU A 271 40.10 -18.42 -30.30
CA LEU A 271 40.87 -19.52 -30.91
C LEU A 271 40.17 -20.88 -30.73
N ASP A 272 39.52 -21.09 -29.57
CA ASP A 272 38.72 -22.28 -29.27
C ASP A 272 37.39 -22.32 -30.08
N ALA A 273 37.02 -21.24 -30.78
CA ALA A 273 35.79 -21.08 -31.57
C ALA A 273 36.06 -20.33 -32.90
N PRO A 274 36.79 -20.95 -33.85
CA PRO A 274 37.22 -20.30 -35.09
C PRO A 274 36.04 -19.94 -36.01
N LEU A 275 36.09 -18.74 -36.61
CA LEU A 275 35.03 -18.18 -37.45
C LEU A 275 35.35 -18.27 -38.94
N GLU A 276 34.47 -18.91 -39.72
CA GLU A 276 34.62 -18.99 -41.18
C GLU A 276 34.27 -17.68 -41.91
N LEU A 277 34.62 -17.61 -43.20
CA LEU A 277 34.40 -16.45 -44.07
C LEU A 277 33.14 -16.63 -44.94
N PRO A 278 32.15 -15.71 -44.90
CA PRO A 278 30.94 -15.79 -45.72
C PRO A 278 31.19 -15.77 -47.24
N ALA A 279 30.25 -16.34 -48.00
CA ALA A 279 30.24 -16.35 -49.47
C ALA A 279 29.81 -14.99 -50.07
N ASP A 280 30.14 -14.77 -51.34
CA ASP A 280 30.13 -13.45 -52.00
C ASP A 280 29.10 -13.42 -53.16
N GLU A 281 28.22 -12.43 -53.19
CA GLU A 281 27.29 -12.18 -54.31
C GLU A 281 27.76 -10.97 -55.14
N GLY A 282 28.09 -11.23 -56.40
CA GLY A 282 28.58 -10.21 -57.33
C GLY A 282 27.48 -9.27 -57.81
N LYS A 283 27.90 -8.10 -58.30
CA LYS A 283 27.04 -7.20 -59.08
C LYS A 283 26.49 -7.93 -60.32
N GLY A 284 25.16 -7.99 -60.43
CA GLY A 284 24.45 -8.45 -61.62
C GLY A 284 23.05 -7.84 -61.64
N ASP A 285 22.59 -7.42 -62.83
CA ASP A 285 21.30 -6.74 -62.99
C ASP A 285 20.09 -7.65 -62.77
N THR A 286 19.01 -7.04 -62.26
CA THR A 286 17.59 -7.41 -62.40
C THR A 286 17.21 -8.89 -62.65
N PHE A 287 16.47 -9.51 -61.73
CA PHE A 287 15.04 -9.88 -61.89
C PHE A 287 14.55 -10.82 -60.75
N GLY A 288 13.51 -10.40 -60.02
CA GLY A 288 12.50 -11.33 -59.48
C GLY A 288 12.84 -12.28 -58.31
N GLU A 289 13.48 -11.81 -57.24
CA GLU A 289 13.47 -12.55 -55.96
C GLU A 289 12.14 -12.35 -55.20
N ALA A 290 11.72 -13.37 -54.44
CA ALA A 290 10.54 -13.28 -53.59
C ALA A 290 10.76 -12.28 -52.42
N PRO A 291 9.72 -11.55 -51.98
CA PRO A 291 9.86 -10.57 -50.90
C PRO A 291 10.34 -11.22 -49.61
N THR A 292 11.45 -10.71 -49.08
CA THR A 292 12.07 -11.17 -47.83
C THR A 292 11.28 -10.78 -46.60
N CYS A 293 10.51 -9.68 -46.67
CA CYS A 293 9.54 -9.30 -45.65
C CYS A 293 8.19 -8.86 -46.26
N PRO A 294 7.07 -8.96 -45.52
CA PRO A 294 5.74 -8.52 -45.99
C PRO A 294 5.59 -7.01 -46.29
N LEU A 295 6.60 -6.21 -45.97
CA LEU A 295 6.62 -4.77 -46.25
C LEU A 295 7.50 -4.40 -47.46
N ASP A 296 8.23 -5.35 -48.06
CA ASP A 296 9.11 -5.09 -49.21
C ASP A 296 8.34 -4.52 -50.40
N GLY A 297 8.95 -3.56 -51.10
CA GLY A 297 8.33 -2.83 -52.22
C GLY A 297 7.45 -1.64 -51.79
N ARG A 298 7.16 -1.44 -50.50
CA ARG A 298 6.48 -0.22 -50.02
C ARG A 298 7.34 1.01 -50.26
N THR A 299 6.70 2.12 -50.60
CA THR A 299 7.34 3.41 -50.91
C THR A 299 6.59 4.57 -50.27
N GLY A 300 7.27 5.68 -50.00
CA GLY A 300 6.65 6.85 -49.36
C GLY A 300 7.51 8.12 -49.36
N GLY A 301 6.92 9.23 -48.92
CA GLY A 301 7.61 10.51 -48.72
C GLY A 301 7.73 11.39 -49.96
N GLY A 302 6.97 11.08 -51.01
CA GLY A 302 7.07 11.73 -52.32
C GLY A 302 8.22 11.17 -53.15
N GLN A 303 8.66 11.94 -54.15
CA GLN A 303 9.76 11.57 -55.03
C GLN A 303 10.95 12.54 -54.91
N VAL A 304 12.15 12.00 -55.14
CA VAL A 304 13.41 12.72 -55.31
C VAL A 304 13.91 12.33 -56.71
N MET A 305 13.98 13.27 -57.66
CA MET A 305 14.40 13.00 -59.05
C MET A 305 13.68 11.77 -59.65
N GLY A 306 12.34 11.75 -59.55
CA GLY A 306 11.49 10.64 -60.04
C GLY A 306 11.50 9.35 -59.20
N ASN A 307 12.40 9.20 -58.24
CA ASN A 307 12.56 8.00 -57.42
C ASN A 307 11.88 8.16 -56.04
N PRO A 308 11.31 7.10 -55.43
CA PRO A 308 10.71 7.17 -54.10
C PRO A 308 11.64 7.74 -53.02
N ARG A 309 11.17 8.68 -52.20
CA ARG A 309 12.00 9.29 -51.15
C ARG A 309 12.39 8.29 -50.05
N TYR A 310 11.47 7.40 -49.70
CA TYR A 310 11.69 6.26 -48.83
C TYR A 310 11.17 4.99 -49.49
N LYS A 311 11.85 3.87 -49.27
CA LYS A 311 11.40 2.53 -49.69
C LYS A 311 11.73 1.47 -48.66
N VAL A 312 10.98 0.36 -48.67
CA VAL A 312 11.34 -0.88 -47.98
C VAL A 312 11.88 -1.88 -48.99
N GLU A 313 13.05 -2.43 -48.71
CA GLU A 313 13.72 -3.39 -49.58
C GLU A 313 14.62 -4.29 -48.71
N ARG A 314 14.54 -5.60 -48.95
CA ARG A 314 15.26 -6.64 -48.18
C ARG A 314 15.00 -6.56 -46.66
N GLY A 315 13.77 -6.23 -46.29
CA GLY A 315 13.32 -6.02 -44.91
C GLY A 315 14.01 -4.87 -44.17
N GLN A 316 14.53 -3.89 -44.91
CA GLN A 316 15.18 -2.69 -44.39
C GLN A 316 14.49 -1.43 -44.94
N ILE A 317 14.51 -0.34 -44.18
CA ILE A 317 14.02 0.97 -44.63
C ILE A 317 15.19 1.79 -45.19
N TRP A 318 15.02 2.32 -46.40
CA TRP A 318 16.01 3.10 -47.13
C TRP A 318 15.51 4.53 -47.40
N ALA A 319 16.43 5.49 -47.49
CA ALA A 319 16.17 6.86 -47.90
C ALA A 319 16.93 7.22 -49.19
N ALA A 320 16.34 8.08 -50.03
CA ALA A 320 16.90 8.57 -51.27
C ALA A 320 17.73 9.85 -51.08
N LYS A 321 18.94 9.87 -51.64
CA LYS A 321 19.90 10.98 -51.65
C LYS A 321 20.20 11.38 -53.09
N VAL A 322 20.31 12.68 -53.35
CA VAL A 322 20.87 13.17 -54.63
C VAL A 322 22.40 13.14 -54.54
N GLU A 323 23.05 12.51 -55.52
CA GLU A 323 24.51 12.51 -55.69
C GLU A 323 24.89 13.06 -57.07
N GLY A 324 26.08 13.65 -57.18
CA GLY A 324 26.54 14.36 -58.39
C GLY A 324 26.28 15.87 -58.38
N ARG A 325 26.71 16.55 -59.45
CA ARG A 325 26.53 18.00 -59.69
C ARG A 325 26.13 18.24 -61.15
N GLY A 326 25.31 19.26 -61.39
CA GLY A 326 24.86 19.61 -62.75
C GLY A 326 24.01 18.52 -63.39
N GLU A 327 24.19 18.31 -64.69
CA GLU A 327 23.43 17.32 -65.49
C GLU A 327 23.71 15.86 -65.11
N SER A 328 24.73 15.59 -64.30
CA SER A 328 25.12 14.26 -63.82
C SER A 328 24.52 13.88 -62.46
N GLN A 329 23.36 14.45 -62.08
CA GLN A 329 22.71 14.14 -60.81
C GLN A 329 21.92 12.82 -60.86
N GLY A 330 22.26 11.89 -59.96
CA GLY A 330 21.58 10.61 -59.77
C GLY A 330 21.00 10.45 -58.37
N VAL A 331 20.21 9.39 -58.17
CA VAL A 331 19.67 9.03 -56.86
C VAL A 331 20.38 7.80 -56.31
N ALA A 332 21.04 7.96 -55.16
CA ALA A 332 21.56 6.87 -54.36
C ALA A 332 20.60 6.58 -53.19
N TYR A 333 20.58 5.34 -52.71
CA TYR A 333 19.86 4.97 -51.49
C TYR A 333 20.82 4.60 -50.37
N TRP A 334 20.51 4.98 -49.14
CA TRP A 334 21.22 4.51 -47.94
C TRP A 334 20.25 3.90 -46.92
N PRO A 335 20.68 2.86 -46.18
CA PRO A 335 19.80 2.20 -45.22
C PRO A 335 19.72 3.00 -43.93
N LEU A 336 18.53 3.02 -43.32
CA LEU A 336 18.25 3.71 -42.06
C LEU A 336 18.19 2.75 -40.86
N CYS A 337 17.84 1.48 -41.08
CA CYS A 337 17.72 0.43 -40.07
C CYS A 337 17.79 -0.97 -40.68
N ASN A 338 18.05 -1.98 -39.86
CA ASN A 338 18.07 -3.39 -40.26
C ASN A 338 16.69 -4.11 -40.16
N PHE A 339 15.62 -3.34 -40.04
CA PHE A 339 14.23 -3.81 -39.90
C PHE A 339 13.28 -2.98 -40.76
N ALA A 340 12.07 -3.50 -40.99
CA ALA A 340 10.97 -2.77 -41.61
C ALA A 340 9.85 -2.54 -40.59
N ALA A 341 9.21 -1.37 -40.63
CA ALA A 341 8.19 -0.97 -39.65
C ALA A 341 7.14 -0.04 -40.25
N VAL A 342 5.88 -0.24 -39.84
CA VAL A 342 4.75 0.64 -40.15
C VAL A 342 3.86 0.84 -38.90
N ILE A 343 3.23 2.00 -38.82
CA ILE A 343 2.12 2.30 -37.90
C ILE A 343 0.88 1.66 -38.51
N GLU A 344 0.36 0.62 -37.87
CA GLU A 344 -0.88 -0.03 -38.28
C GLU A 344 -2.11 0.77 -37.82
N ARG A 345 -2.03 1.34 -36.62
CA ARG A 345 -3.15 2.01 -35.96
C ARG A 345 -2.71 3.17 -35.08
N GLU A 346 -3.48 4.26 -35.14
CA GLU A 346 -3.43 5.34 -34.16
C GLU A 346 -4.50 5.08 -33.09
N ILE A 347 -4.08 4.88 -31.85
CA ILE A 347 -4.97 4.65 -30.71
C ILE A 347 -5.06 5.94 -29.90
N VAL A 348 -6.28 6.45 -29.70
CA VAL A 348 -6.57 7.45 -28.67
C VAL A 348 -6.99 6.70 -27.42
N ALA A 349 -6.07 6.53 -26.47
CA ALA A 349 -6.38 5.92 -25.19
C ALA A 349 -6.94 6.97 -24.23
N THR A 350 -8.04 6.68 -23.54
CA THR A 350 -8.65 7.62 -22.56
C THR A 350 -9.10 6.94 -21.29
N ASP A 351 -8.91 7.60 -20.14
CA ASP A 351 -9.44 7.19 -18.83
C ASP A 351 -10.69 8.00 -18.41
N GLY A 352 -11.26 8.75 -19.35
CA GLY A 352 -12.41 9.63 -19.16
C GLY A 352 -12.07 11.00 -18.55
N LEU A 353 -10.78 11.26 -18.25
CA LEU A 353 -10.28 12.56 -17.81
C LEU A 353 -9.13 13.03 -18.70
N GLU A 354 -8.17 12.15 -18.97
CA GLU A 354 -7.01 12.40 -19.82
C GLU A 354 -7.12 11.57 -21.12
N THR A 355 -6.50 12.06 -22.19
CA THR A 355 -6.37 11.37 -23.48
C THR A 355 -4.90 11.29 -23.87
N GLU A 356 -4.48 10.14 -24.40
CA GLU A 356 -3.10 9.87 -24.82
C GLU A 356 -3.11 9.19 -26.19
N THR A 357 -2.45 9.80 -27.18
CA THR A 357 -2.27 9.18 -28.49
C THR A 357 -1.09 8.20 -28.48
N LEU A 358 -1.36 6.96 -28.85
CA LEU A 358 -0.40 5.89 -29.03
C LEU A 358 -0.38 5.49 -30.51
N PHE A 359 0.78 5.06 -31.00
CA PHE A 359 0.92 4.38 -32.27
C PHE A 359 1.13 2.89 -32.01
N GLU A 360 0.31 2.06 -32.63
CA GLU A 360 0.50 0.61 -32.71
C GLU A 360 1.35 0.32 -33.93
N LEU A 361 2.58 -0.13 -33.69
CA LEU A 361 3.57 -0.40 -34.72
C LEU A 361 3.75 -1.90 -34.93
N ARG A 362 3.68 -2.29 -36.20
CA ARG A 362 4.02 -3.62 -36.68
C ARG A 362 5.41 -3.56 -37.31
N GLY A 363 6.29 -4.46 -36.90
CA GLY A 363 7.66 -4.55 -37.40
C GLY A 363 8.02 -5.95 -37.91
N TYR A 364 9.02 -6.02 -38.77
CA TYR A 364 9.62 -7.25 -39.28
C TYR A 364 11.14 -7.11 -39.31
N THR A 365 11.88 -8.18 -39.03
CA THR A 365 13.34 -8.23 -39.25
C THR A 365 13.66 -8.20 -40.76
N SER A 366 14.93 -7.97 -41.11
CA SER A 366 15.43 -8.15 -42.48
C SER A 366 15.23 -9.57 -43.05
N THR A 367 14.99 -10.55 -42.18
CA THR A 367 14.68 -11.95 -42.54
C THR A 367 13.16 -12.25 -42.61
N GLY A 368 12.30 -11.23 -42.51
CA GLY A 368 10.85 -11.37 -42.58
C GLY A 368 10.17 -11.88 -41.31
N ARG A 369 10.92 -12.16 -40.23
CA ARG A 369 10.35 -12.59 -38.95
C ARG A 369 9.55 -11.43 -38.34
N PRO A 370 8.28 -11.62 -37.93
CA PRO A 370 7.54 -10.57 -37.25
C PRO A 370 8.19 -10.20 -35.91
N LEU A 371 8.18 -8.90 -35.60
CA LEU A 371 8.55 -8.35 -34.30
C LEU A 371 7.28 -8.20 -33.42
N PRO A 372 7.42 -8.20 -32.08
CA PRO A 372 6.30 -7.95 -31.17
C PRO A 372 5.57 -6.64 -31.48
N VAL A 373 4.25 -6.58 -31.31
CA VAL A 373 3.50 -5.33 -31.50
C VAL A 373 3.99 -4.27 -30.52
N ALA A 374 4.42 -3.11 -31.01
CA ALA A 374 4.93 -2.03 -30.18
C ALA A 374 3.88 -0.92 -30.02
N LEU A 375 3.42 -0.69 -28.79
CA LEU A 375 2.52 0.42 -28.44
C LEU A 375 3.36 1.60 -27.91
N VAL A 376 3.55 2.61 -28.75
CA VAL A 376 4.48 3.72 -28.49
C VAL A 376 3.70 5.03 -28.35
N LYS A 377 3.97 5.80 -27.29
CA LYS A 377 3.37 7.13 -27.10
C LYS A 377 3.81 8.08 -28.21
N SER A 378 2.90 8.91 -28.71
CA SER A 378 3.20 9.89 -29.78
C SER A 378 4.39 10.80 -29.45
N GLY A 379 4.56 11.19 -28.18
CA GLY A 379 5.72 11.94 -27.70
C GLY A 379 7.03 11.13 -27.61
N GLU A 380 6.96 9.83 -27.29
CA GLU A 380 8.14 8.95 -27.27
C GLU A 380 8.58 8.55 -28.70
N PHE A 381 7.64 8.48 -29.65
CA PHE A 381 7.86 8.06 -31.02
C PHE A 381 8.97 8.85 -31.72
N SER A 382 8.97 10.18 -31.55
CA SER A 382 9.96 11.08 -32.14
C SER A 382 11.39 10.80 -31.71
N GLY A 383 11.61 10.28 -30.49
CA GLY A 383 12.94 10.00 -29.96
C GLY A 383 13.58 8.72 -30.52
N MET A 384 12.83 7.85 -31.18
CA MET A 384 13.24 6.53 -31.71
C MET A 384 13.86 5.53 -30.70
N ASN A 385 14.11 5.93 -29.45
CA ASN A 385 14.57 5.06 -28.36
C ASN A 385 13.59 3.92 -28.02
N TRP A 386 12.33 4.05 -28.43
CA TRP A 386 11.29 3.03 -28.28
C TRP A 386 11.64 1.72 -29.03
N VAL A 387 12.43 1.79 -30.10
CA VAL A 387 12.83 0.60 -30.89
C VAL A 387 13.55 -0.40 -30.00
N ALA A 388 14.59 0.03 -29.29
CA ALA A 388 15.33 -0.84 -28.36
C ALA A 388 14.47 -1.30 -27.17
N ARG A 389 13.51 -0.46 -26.72
CA ARG A 389 12.60 -0.77 -25.61
C ARG A 389 11.60 -1.89 -25.95
N HIS A 390 11.09 -1.94 -27.18
CA HIS A 390 10.05 -2.89 -27.60
C HIS A 390 10.58 -4.07 -28.41
N TRP A 391 11.63 -3.88 -29.21
CA TRP A 391 12.17 -4.88 -30.13
C TRP A 391 13.61 -5.33 -29.78
N GLY A 392 14.16 -4.84 -28.67
CA GLY A 392 15.45 -5.27 -28.15
C GLY A 392 16.64 -4.87 -29.03
N ALA A 393 17.74 -5.61 -28.88
CA ALA A 393 19.00 -5.32 -29.58
C ALA A 393 19.00 -5.73 -31.07
N GLU A 394 18.06 -6.58 -31.49
CA GLU A 394 17.98 -7.05 -32.89
C GLU A 394 17.49 -5.97 -33.86
N ALA A 395 16.67 -5.02 -33.38
CA ALA A 395 16.17 -3.90 -34.16
C ALA A 395 17.09 -2.67 -34.01
N VAL A 396 17.99 -2.47 -34.97
CA VAL A 396 19.03 -1.45 -34.95
C VAL A 396 18.68 -0.30 -35.90
N VAL A 397 18.62 0.91 -35.34
CA VAL A 397 18.64 2.17 -36.11
C VAL A 397 20.10 2.49 -36.44
N LEU A 398 20.43 2.60 -37.73
CA LEU A 398 21.81 2.75 -38.18
C LEU A 398 22.37 4.15 -37.86
N PRO A 399 23.64 4.25 -37.43
CA PRO A 399 24.26 5.52 -37.12
C PRO A 399 24.44 6.39 -38.37
N GLY A 400 24.08 7.66 -38.27
CA GLY A 400 24.20 8.63 -39.36
C GLY A 400 23.56 9.96 -39.00
N GLN A 401 24.05 11.05 -39.60
CA GLN A 401 23.47 12.38 -39.41
C GLN A 401 22.01 12.39 -39.89
N ALA A 402 21.09 12.83 -39.04
CA ALA A 402 19.64 12.81 -39.27
C ALA A 402 19.00 11.43 -39.58
N ASN A 403 19.71 10.29 -39.43
CA ASN A 403 19.13 8.96 -39.70
C ASN A 403 17.89 8.67 -38.85
N ARG A 404 17.87 9.12 -37.58
CA ARG A 404 16.70 8.98 -36.70
C ARG A 404 15.49 9.77 -37.22
N ASP A 405 15.71 10.99 -37.69
CA ASP A 405 14.64 11.85 -38.24
C ASP A 405 14.12 11.33 -39.58
N HIS A 406 15.03 10.87 -40.45
CA HIS A 406 14.68 10.19 -41.68
C HIS A 406 13.90 8.91 -41.41
N LEU A 407 14.28 8.09 -40.42
CA LEU A 407 13.59 6.84 -40.10
C LEU A 407 12.21 7.08 -39.50
N ARG A 408 12.10 8.01 -38.55
CA ARG A 408 10.83 8.48 -37.98
C ARG A 408 9.88 8.95 -39.08
N ALA A 409 10.37 9.75 -40.02
CA ALA A 409 9.60 10.20 -41.19
C ALA A 409 9.25 9.05 -42.14
N ALA A 410 10.21 8.16 -42.44
CA ALA A 410 10.01 7.02 -43.33
C ALA A 410 8.92 6.10 -42.83
N ILE A 411 8.94 5.71 -41.54
CA ILE A 411 7.89 4.89 -40.92
C ILE A 411 6.52 5.56 -41.11
N GLN A 412 6.37 6.85 -40.82
CA GLN A 412 5.11 7.57 -41.02
C GLN A 412 4.66 7.56 -42.50
N PHE A 413 5.55 7.85 -43.44
CA PHE A 413 5.20 7.89 -44.86
C PHE A 413 4.91 6.50 -45.46
N LEU A 414 5.63 5.46 -45.04
CA LEU A 414 5.40 4.07 -45.45
C LEU A 414 4.11 3.50 -44.86
N SER A 415 3.66 4.02 -43.71
CA SER A 415 2.35 3.68 -43.14
C SER A 415 1.18 4.25 -43.95
N LEU A 416 1.39 5.40 -44.59
CA LEU A 416 0.39 6.08 -45.42
C LEU A 416 0.32 5.53 -46.86
N SER A 417 1.21 4.62 -47.26
CA SER A 417 1.28 4.13 -48.65
C SER A 417 0.09 3.26 -49.06
N GLU A 418 -0.58 2.62 -48.11
CA GLU A 418 -1.78 1.79 -48.32
C GLU A 418 -3.10 2.52 -47.98
N GLY A 419 -3.04 3.84 -47.77
CA GLY A 419 -4.20 4.68 -47.46
C GLY A 419 -4.12 5.32 -46.08
N ARG A 420 -5.28 5.54 -45.46
CA ARG A 420 -5.36 6.19 -44.14
C ARG A 420 -5.09 5.17 -43.03
N ILE A 421 -4.17 5.52 -42.12
CA ILE A 421 -3.95 4.79 -40.86
C ILE A 421 -5.29 4.69 -40.12
N ARG A 422 -5.61 3.49 -39.61
CA ARG A 422 -6.85 3.27 -38.86
C ARG A 422 -6.75 4.02 -37.52
N ARG A 423 -7.81 4.70 -37.12
CA ARG A 423 -7.89 5.36 -35.81
C ARG A 423 -8.88 4.62 -34.93
N ALA A 424 -8.47 4.26 -33.73
CA ALA A 424 -9.30 3.61 -32.72
C ALA A 424 -9.30 4.42 -31.42
N THR A 425 -10.36 4.27 -30.62
CA THR A 425 -10.44 4.82 -29.27
C THR A 425 -10.44 3.67 -28.30
N VAL A 426 -9.49 3.67 -27.36
CA VAL A 426 -9.36 2.62 -26.33
C VAL A 426 -9.71 3.22 -24.96
N TYR A 427 -10.76 2.71 -24.35
CA TYR A 427 -11.21 3.17 -23.03
C TYR A 427 -10.49 2.39 -21.92
N ARG A 428 -9.98 3.12 -20.93
CA ARG A 428 -9.23 2.62 -19.76
C ARG A 428 -10.01 2.77 -18.45
N HIS A 429 -11.33 2.86 -18.55
CA HIS A 429 -12.27 2.96 -17.43
C HIS A 429 -13.55 2.18 -17.72
N LEU A 430 -14.25 1.78 -16.66
CA LEU A 430 -15.60 1.22 -16.73
C LEU A 430 -16.66 2.33 -16.73
N GLY A 431 -17.94 1.97 -16.89
CA GLY A 431 -19.05 2.92 -16.74
C GLY A 431 -19.27 3.82 -17.95
N TRP A 432 -19.98 4.92 -17.76
CA TRP A 432 -20.59 5.69 -18.83
C TRP A 432 -19.58 6.44 -19.71
N THR A 433 -19.81 6.43 -21.01
CA THR A 433 -19.19 7.34 -21.98
C THR A 433 -20.24 7.86 -22.95
N LYS A 434 -20.06 9.08 -23.45
CA LYS A 434 -20.97 9.69 -24.43
C LYS A 434 -20.35 9.56 -25.82
N THR A 435 -20.97 8.77 -26.69
CA THR A 435 -20.57 8.60 -28.09
C THR A 435 -21.46 9.46 -28.99
N ALA A 436 -21.25 9.40 -30.31
CA ALA A 436 -22.13 10.06 -31.28
C ALA A 436 -23.56 9.48 -31.27
N ASP A 437 -23.71 8.19 -30.93
CA ASP A 437 -24.98 7.45 -30.95
C ASP A 437 -25.73 7.50 -29.59
N GLY A 438 -25.17 8.16 -28.58
CA GLY A 438 -25.79 8.34 -27.26
C GLY A 438 -24.88 7.94 -26.09
N TRP A 439 -25.49 7.57 -24.96
CA TRP A 439 -24.76 7.06 -23.80
C TRP A 439 -24.48 5.57 -23.96
N VAL A 440 -23.25 5.16 -23.63
CA VAL A 440 -22.81 3.76 -23.64
C VAL A 440 -22.13 3.42 -22.32
N TYR A 441 -22.54 2.32 -21.70
CA TYR A 441 -21.95 1.77 -20.48
C TYR A 441 -20.80 0.83 -20.84
N LEU A 442 -19.57 1.20 -20.50
CA LEU A 442 -18.36 0.43 -20.79
C LEU A 442 -18.14 -0.67 -19.76
N HIS A 443 -17.80 -1.87 -20.24
CA HIS A 443 -17.43 -3.04 -19.46
C HIS A 443 -16.21 -3.72 -20.10
N ALA A 444 -15.57 -4.67 -19.42
CA ALA A 444 -14.34 -5.34 -19.88
C ALA A 444 -14.50 -6.08 -21.22
N GLY A 445 -15.74 -6.35 -21.65
CA GLY A 445 -16.07 -7.01 -22.91
C GLY A 445 -16.56 -6.08 -24.03
N GLY A 446 -16.63 -4.76 -23.82
CA GLY A 446 -17.17 -3.80 -24.81
C GLY A 446 -18.02 -2.71 -24.16
N GLY A 447 -19.19 -2.41 -24.75
CA GLY A 447 -20.13 -1.45 -24.17
C GLY A 447 -21.59 -1.74 -24.52
N ILE A 448 -22.51 -1.31 -23.66
CA ILE A 448 -23.96 -1.44 -23.82
C ILE A 448 -24.59 -0.06 -23.99
N GLY A 449 -25.35 0.14 -25.06
CA GLY A 449 -26.17 1.33 -25.30
C GLY A 449 -27.66 0.99 -25.41
N ALA A 450 -28.48 1.98 -25.77
CA ALA A 450 -29.94 1.86 -25.72
C ALA A 450 -30.53 0.76 -26.63
N LYS A 451 -29.74 0.27 -27.60
CA LYS A 451 -30.12 -0.79 -28.54
C LYS A 451 -29.52 -2.17 -28.23
N GLY A 452 -28.82 -2.34 -27.10
CA GLY A 452 -28.05 -3.55 -26.78
C GLY A 452 -26.54 -3.31 -26.84
N SER A 453 -25.74 -4.36 -27.06
CA SER A 453 -24.28 -4.22 -27.15
C SER A 453 -23.83 -3.39 -28.37
N VAL A 454 -22.77 -2.62 -28.18
CA VAL A 454 -22.17 -1.73 -29.18
C VAL A 454 -20.85 -2.32 -29.66
N THR A 455 -20.80 -2.67 -30.95
CA THR A 455 -19.60 -3.24 -31.59
C THR A 455 -18.54 -2.17 -31.88
N GLY A 456 -17.27 -2.58 -31.94
CA GLY A 456 -16.16 -1.69 -32.29
C GLY A 456 -15.66 -0.76 -31.16
N LEU A 457 -16.18 -0.91 -29.94
CA LEU A 457 -15.61 -0.29 -28.75
C LEU A 457 -14.49 -1.17 -28.18
N GLU A 458 -13.32 -0.59 -27.97
CA GLU A 458 -12.19 -1.28 -27.35
C GLU A 458 -12.01 -0.78 -25.92
N VAL A 459 -12.06 -1.71 -24.96
CA VAL A 459 -11.88 -1.41 -23.54
C VAL A 459 -10.66 -2.18 -23.05
N GLN A 460 -9.64 -1.47 -22.60
CA GLN A 460 -8.38 -2.05 -22.13
C GLN A 460 -8.18 -1.68 -20.65
N LEU A 461 -8.47 -2.64 -19.77
CA LEU A 461 -8.36 -2.49 -18.33
C LEU A 461 -7.15 -3.26 -17.78
N GLY A 462 -6.77 -2.97 -16.54
CA GLY A 462 -5.80 -3.80 -15.82
C GLY A 462 -6.42 -5.06 -15.25
N LYS A 463 -5.60 -6.07 -14.92
CA LYS A 463 -6.00 -7.42 -14.50
C LYS A 463 -7.15 -7.51 -13.47
N VAL A 464 -7.19 -6.57 -12.52
CA VAL A 464 -8.26 -6.46 -11.50
C VAL A 464 -9.67 -6.37 -12.11
N PHE A 465 -9.80 -5.89 -13.34
CA PHE A 465 -11.09 -5.66 -14.00
C PHE A 465 -11.38 -6.62 -15.17
N GLU A 466 -10.56 -7.66 -15.40
CA GLU A 466 -10.77 -8.63 -16.49
C GLU A 466 -12.17 -9.27 -16.42
N ASN A 467 -12.68 -9.53 -15.21
CA ASN A 467 -13.97 -10.15 -14.96
C ASN A 467 -15.17 -9.18 -14.91
N PHE A 468 -14.96 -7.88 -15.14
CA PHE A 468 -16.04 -6.88 -15.17
C PHE A 468 -16.74 -6.87 -16.54
N ALA A 469 -17.17 -8.04 -17.01
CA ALA A 469 -17.79 -8.25 -18.32
C ALA A 469 -19.30 -8.53 -18.18
N LEU A 470 -20.12 -7.63 -18.73
CA LEU A 470 -21.56 -7.81 -18.86
C LEU A 470 -21.92 -8.61 -20.12
N PRO A 471 -22.96 -9.48 -20.06
CA PRO A 471 -23.53 -10.15 -21.24
C PRO A 471 -24.45 -9.20 -22.02
N GLU A 472 -24.87 -9.62 -23.23
CA GLU A 472 -25.94 -8.96 -23.98
C GLU A 472 -27.17 -8.73 -23.07
N PRO A 473 -27.75 -7.51 -23.04
CA PRO A 473 -29.01 -7.25 -22.34
C PRO A 473 -30.12 -8.22 -22.77
N PRO A 474 -30.73 -8.97 -21.83
CA PRO A 474 -31.91 -9.76 -22.15
C PRO A 474 -33.08 -8.84 -22.54
N THR A 475 -34.06 -9.39 -23.26
CA THR A 475 -35.28 -8.67 -23.63
C THR A 475 -36.51 -9.56 -23.41
N GLY A 476 -37.67 -8.94 -23.17
CA GLY A 476 -38.94 -9.67 -23.05
C GLY A 476 -38.98 -10.60 -21.84
N GLU A 477 -39.22 -11.90 -22.06
CA GLU A 477 -39.35 -12.85 -20.95
C GLU A 477 -38.04 -13.06 -20.18
N ALA A 478 -36.91 -13.15 -20.89
CA ALA A 478 -35.59 -13.30 -20.25
C ALA A 478 -35.21 -12.07 -19.38
N GLU A 479 -35.76 -10.90 -19.69
CA GLU A 479 -35.58 -9.68 -18.91
C GLU A 479 -36.41 -9.70 -17.63
N ARG A 480 -37.68 -10.12 -17.72
CA ARG A 480 -38.55 -10.36 -16.55
C ARG A 480 -37.98 -11.42 -15.61
N GLU A 481 -37.48 -12.53 -16.17
CA GLU A 481 -36.82 -13.59 -15.42
C GLU A 481 -35.57 -13.09 -14.71
N ALA A 482 -34.72 -12.30 -15.39
CA ALA A 482 -33.51 -11.75 -14.81
C ALA A 482 -33.80 -10.81 -13.62
N ILE A 483 -34.79 -9.91 -13.74
CA ILE A 483 -35.21 -9.02 -12.64
C ILE A 483 -35.77 -9.83 -11.46
N THR A 484 -36.66 -10.79 -11.74
CA THR A 484 -37.25 -11.67 -10.72
C THR A 484 -36.17 -12.46 -9.98
N THR A 485 -35.19 -12.98 -10.73
CA THR A 485 -34.05 -13.74 -10.20
C THR A 485 -33.12 -12.87 -9.36
N LEU A 486 -32.86 -11.63 -9.78
CA LEU A 486 -32.10 -10.66 -8.97
C LEU A 486 -32.79 -10.38 -7.64
N TRP A 487 -34.11 -10.14 -7.62
CA TRP A 487 -34.81 -9.80 -6.37
C TRP A 487 -34.99 -10.97 -5.40
N ARG A 488 -34.83 -12.22 -5.85
CA ARG A 488 -34.67 -13.39 -4.96
C ARG A 488 -33.38 -13.34 -4.12
N LEU A 489 -32.39 -12.48 -4.45
CA LEU A 489 -31.26 -12.23 -3.55
C LEU A 489 -31.66 -11.51 -2.26
N SER A 490 -32.78 -10.77 -2.25
CA SER A 490 -33.30 -10.14 -1.03
C SER A 490 -33.63 -11.17 0.06
N GLU A 491 -33.79 -12.43 -0.32
CA GLU A 491 -34.20 -13.56 0.50
C GLU A 491 -33.03 -14.41 1.03
N VAL A 492 -31.77 -14.06 0.71
CA VAL A 492 -30.55 -14.79 1.16
C VAL A 492 -30.16 -14.44 2.61
N THR A 493 -30.46 -13.21 3.05
CA THR A 493 -30.22 -12.69 4.40
C THR A 493 -31.42 -11.82 4.84
N PRO A 494 -31.52 -11.39 6.11
CA PRO A 494 -32.56 -10.47 6.53
C PRO A 494 -32.58 -9.19 5.68
N TYR A 495 -33.78 -8.68 5.38
CA TYR A 495 -33.96 -7.53 4.48
C TYR A 495 -33.14 -6.29 4.88
N ARG A 496 -32.87 -6.08 6.18
CA ARG A 496 -31.98 -5.03 6.71
C ARG A 496 -30.56 -5.05 6.14
N VAL A 497 -30.12 -6.17 5.55
CA VAL A 497 -28.81 -6.34 4.90
C VAL A 497 -28.95 -6.48 3.39
N SER A 498 -29.79 -7.40 2.92
CA SER A 498 -29.89 -7.74 1.49
C SER A 498 -30.47 -6.62 0.62
N VAL A 499 -31.50 -5.91 1.10
CA VAL A 499 -32.11 -4.79 0.37
C VAL A 499 -31.14 -3.62 0.17
N PRO A 500 -30.50 -3.05 1.21
CA PRO A 500 -29.56 -1.96 1.00
C PRO A 500 -28.32 -2.36 0.18
N LEU A 501 -27.87 -3.63 0.24
CA LEU A 501 -26.85 -4.15 -0.68
C LEU A 501 -27.28 -4.06 -2.15
N LEU A 502 -28.48 -4.58 -2.47
CA LEU A 502 -29.03 -4.55 -3.82
C LEU A 502 -29.26 -3.12 -4.31
N LEU A 503 -29.88 -2.27 -3.50
CA LEU A 503 -30.14 -0.87 -3.85
C LEU A 503 -28.85 -0.07 -4.05
N TYR A 504 -27.80 -0.32 -3.27
CA TYR A 504 -26.49 0.33 -3.45
C TYR A 504 -25.82 -0.09 -4.77
N ALA A 505 -25.88 -1.38 -5.12
CA ALA A 505 -25.40 -1.86 -6.41
C ALA A 505 -26.20 -1.24 -7.57
N LEU A 506 -27.54 -1.22 -7.48
CA LEU A 506 -28.42 -0.64 -8.50
C LEU A 506 -28.30 0.89 -8.63
N ALA A 507 -27.92 1.58 -7.55
CA ALA A 507 -27.62 3.02 -7.54
C ALA A 507 -26.26 3.36 -8.18
N THR A 508 -25.37 2.39 -8.34
CA THR A 508 -23.98 2.63 -8.77
C THR A 508 -23.87 3.12 -10.23
N PRO A 509 -24.65 2.59 -11.20
CA PRO A 509 -24.74 3.19 -12.54
C PRO A 509 -25.41 4.59 -12.59
N LEU A 510 -26.08 5.05 -11.52
CA LEU A 510 -26.72 6.38 -11.45
C LEU A 510 -25.74 7.48 -10.96
N GLY A 511 -24.46 7.33 -11.26
CA GLY A 511 -23.39 8.26 -10.92
C GLY A 511 -22.88 8.13 -9.48
N HIS A 512 -21.94 9.02 -9.13
CA HIS A 512 -21.15 8.92 -7.91
C HIS A 512 -21.97 8.84 -6.62
N THR A 513 -21.68 7.81 -5.80
CA THR A 513 -22.30 7.62 -4.49
C THR A 513 -21.40 8.19 -3.39
N PRO A 514 -21.83 9.23 -2.63
CA PRO A 514 -20.98 9.98 -1.68
C PRO A 514 -20.77 9.27 -0.33
N PHE A 515 -20.98 7.96 -0.28
CA PHE A 515 -20.77 7.09 0.87
C PHE A 515 -20.33 5.69 0.41
N SER A 516 -19.57 5.00 1.26
CA SER A 516 -19.23 3.58 1.07
C SER A 516 -20.25 2.70 1.78
N LEU A 517 -20.58 1.54 1.21
CA LEU A 517 -21.34 0.52 1.93
C LEU A 517 -20.37 -0.42 2.64
N TYR A 518 -20.62 -0.72 3.92
CA TYR A 518 -19.71 -1.49 4.76
C TYR A 518 -20.45 -2.66 5.41
N LEU A 519 -20.11 -3.88 5.00
CA LEU A 519 -20.65 -5.12 5.53
C LEU A 519 -19.78 -5.61 6.69
N ALA A 520 -20.23 -5.35 7.92
CA ALA A 520 -19.54 -5.67 9.16
C ALA A 520 -20.07 -6.98 9.77
N GLY A 521 -19.24 -7.65 10.58
CA GLY A 521 -19.66 -8.83 11.36
C GLY A 521 -18.51 -9.78 11.68
N PRO A 522 -18.68 -10.74 12.60
CA PRO A 522 -17.61 -11.60 13.07
C PRO A 522 -17.06 -12.55 11.99
N SER A 523 -15.89 -13.12 12.23
CA SER A 523 -15.37 -14.18 11.36
C SER A 523 -16.34 -15.34 11.21
N GLY A 524 -16.46 -15.86 9.98
CA GLY A 524 -17.38 -16.95 9.63
C GLY A 524 -18.82 -16.54 9.27
N SER A 525 -19.24 -15.26 9.37
CA SER A 525 -20.61 -14.84 9.00
C SER A 525 -20.88 -14.72 7.49
N GLN A 526 -20.02 -15.26 6.62
CA GLN A 526 -20.20 -15.30 5.15
C GLN A 526 -20.24 -13.92 4.43
N LYS A 527 -19.75 -12.84 5.08
CA LYS A 527 -19.69 -11.47 4.53
C LYS A 527 -19.11 -11.43 3.10
N THR A 528 -17.90 -11.95 2.91
CA THR A 528 -17.20 -11.99 1.62
C THR A 528 -17.97 -12.79 0.58
N SER A 529 -18.52 -13.94 0.96
CA SER A 529 -19.34 -14.79 0.07
C SER A 529 -20.58 -14.06 -0.45
N LEU A 530 -21.26 -13.29 0.41
CA LEU A 530 -22.41 -12.45 0.04
C LEU A 530 -21.98 -11.24 -0.80
N ALA A 531 -20.89 -10.58 -0.41
CA ALA A 531 -20.36 -9.42 -1.12
C ALA A 531 -19.90 -9.79 -2.55
N LEU A 532 -19.33 -10.97 -2.75
CA LEU A 532 -18.98 -11.53 -4.06
C LEU A 532 -20.22 -11.80 -4.93
N VAL A 533 -21.32 -12.25 -4.34
CA VAL A 533 -22.60 -12.42 -5.06
C VAL A 533 -23.12 -11.09 -5.60
N ILE A 534 -22.97 -10.00 -4.83
CA ILE A 534 -23.35 -8.64 -5.26
C ILE A 534 -22.34 -8.03 -6.24
N GLN A 535 -21.03 -8.24 -6.04
CA GLN A 535 -19.99 -7.86 -6.99
C GLN A 535 -20.21 -8.52 -8.37
N SER A 536 -20.76 -9.74 -8.38
CA SER A 536 -20.97 -10.52 -9.59
C SER A 536 -22.09 -10.02 -10.51
N LEU A 537 -22.83 -8.97 -10.10
CA LEU A 537 -23.65 -8.19 -11.04
C LEU A 537 -22.83 -7.63 -12.21
N TRP A 538 -21.53 -7.36 -12.01
CA TRP A 538 -20.61 -6.91 -13.07
C TRP A 538 -19.95 -8.02 -13.90
N GLY A 539 -20.30 -9.29 -13.66
CA GLY A 539 -19.64 -10.47 -14.24
C GLY A 539 -19.10 -11.40 -13.15
N TRP A 540 -18.86 -12.68 -13.46
CA TRP A 540 -18.49 -13.69 -12.45
C TRP A 540 -17.14 -13.42 -11.76
N HIS A 541 -17.10 -13.50 -10.44
CA HIS A 541 -15.88 -13.34 -9.64
C HIS A 541 -15.66 -14.51 -8.67
N ASP A 542 -14.64 -15.35 -8.92
CA ASP A 542 -14.20 -16.41 -7.99
C ASP A 542 -13.54 -15.86 -6.70
N SER A 543 -13.03 -14.63 -6.75
CA SER A 543 -12.37 -13.95 -5.63
C SER A 543 -12.58 -12.43 -5.69
N PRO A 544 -12.38 -11.71 -4.57
CA PRO A 544 -12.57 -10.25 -4.56
C PRO A 544 -11.62 -9.53 -5.52
N PRO A 545 -12.07 -8.49 -6.26
CA PRO A 545 -11.21 -7.73 -7.17
C PRO A 545 -10.00 -7.11 -6.46
N THR A 546 -10.17 -6.70 -5.20
CA THR A 546 -9.09 -6.17 -4.37
C THR A 546 -9.36 -6.39 -2.88
N SER A 547 -8.33 -6.21 -2.06
CA SER A 547 -8.41 -6.32 -0.60
C SER A 547 -7.59 -5.21 0.07
N TRP A 548 -7.73 -5.08 1.39
CA TRP A 548 -6.96 -4.08 2.15
C TRP A 548 -5.45 -4.29 2.15
N GLU A 549 -4.92 -5.43 1.70
CA GLU A 549 -3.48 -5.62 1.48
C GLU A 549 -2.92 -4.75 0.35
N ALA A 550 -3.77 -4.27 -0.57
CA ALA A 550 -3.35 -3.38 -1.64
C ALA A 550 -2.82 -2.04 -1.12
N THR A 551 -1.86 -1.45 -1.85
CA THR A 551 -1.32 -0.13 -1.48
C THR A 551 -2.38 0.97 -1.60
N PRO A 552 -2.34 2.05 -0.80
CA PRO A 552 -3.32 3.13 -0.88
C PRO A 552 -3.43 3.77 -2.29
N ASN A 553 -2.31 3.83 -3.01
CA ASN A 553 -2.29 4.37 -4.38
C ASN A 553 -2.93 3.42 -5.40
N ALA A 554 -2.87 2.10 -5.17
CA ALA A 554 -3.55 1.10 -5.98
C ALA A 554 -5.06 1.15 -5.74
N LEU A 555 -5.51 1.20 -4.48
CA LEU A 555 -6.94 1.34 -4.14
C LEU A 555 -7.56 2.62 -4.72
N GLU A 556 -6.86 3.76 -4.67
CA GLU A 556 -7.31 5.00 -5.35
C GLU A 556 -7.40 4.84 -6.87
N ALA A 557 -6.41 4.18 -7.50
CA ALA A 557 -6.42 3.95 -8.94
C ALA A 557 -7.55 3.00 -9.36
N TYR A 558 -7.80 1.93 -8.60
CA TYR A 558 -8.91 1.00 -8.84
C TYR A 558 -10.26 1.71 -8.67
N GLY A 559 -10.43 2.51 -7.62
CA GLY A 559 -11.63 3.34 -7.44
C GLY A 559 -11.85 4.34 -8.58
N PHE A 560 -10.80 4.92 -9.15
CA PHE A 560 -10.91 5.79 -10.32
C PHE A 560 -11.29 5.01 -11.59
N THR A 561 -10.69 3.85 -11.85
CA THR A 561 -10.98 2.99 -13.01
C THR A 561 -12.39 2.38 -12.97
N ALA A 562 -12.87 1.99 -11.78
CA ALA A 562 -14.20 1.39 -11.57
C ALA A 562 -15.35 2.32 -11.99
N LYS A 563 -15.20 3.63 -11.79
CA LYS A 563 -16.15 4.67 -12.22
C LYS A 563 -17.62 4.42 -11.88
N ASP A 564 -18.45 3.94 -12.81
CA ASP A 564 -19.89 3.71 -12.56
C ASP A 564 -20.17 2.23 -12.25
N ALA A 565 -19.15 1.51 -11.74
CA ALA A 565 -19.18 0.12 -11.30
C ALA A 565 -18.89 -0.04 -9.80
N LEU A 566 -19.39 -1.14 -9.22
CA LEU A 566 -19.15 -1.49 -7.82
C LEU A 566 -17.75 -2.12 -7.67
N LEU A 567 -16.99 -1.68 -6.67
CA LEU A 567 -15.69 -2.23 -6.32
C LEU A 567 -15.70 -2.76 -4.88
N LEU A 568 -15.65 -4.09 -4.75
CA LEU A 568 -15.43 -4.80 -3.50
C LEU A 568 -13.97 -4.68 -3.04
N ILE A 569 -13.76 -4.12 -1.85
CA ILE A 569 -12.50 -4.14 -1.10
C ILE A 569 -12.69 -5.07 0.10
N ASP A 570 -12.14 -6.27 0.01
CA ASP A 570 -12.33 -7.32 1.02
C ASP A 570 -11.28 -7.27 2.15
N ASP A 571 -11.60 -7.97 3.25
CA ASP A 571 -10.69 -8.32 4.34
C ASP A 571 -10.18 -7.14 5.20
N TYR A 572 -11.10 -6.33 5.75
CA TYR A 572 -10.75 -5.41 6.85
C TYR A 572 -10.75 -6.17 8.19
N ALA A 573 -9.62 -6.80 8.52
CA ALA A 573 -9.45 -7.59 9.73
C ALA A 573 -8.41 -6.97 10.72
N PRO A 574 -8.58 -7.15 12.04
CA PRO A 574 -7.62 -6.73 13.05
C PRO A 574 -6.20 -7.25 12.80
N GLN A 575 -5.22 -6.36 12.92
CA GLN A 575 -3.81 -6.69 12.68
C GLN A 575 -3.10 -7.11 13.96
N ALA A 576 -2.27 -8.16 13.88
CA ALA A 576 -1.49 -8.69 15.01
C ALA A 576 -0.41 -7.74 15.58
N SER A 577 -0.26 -6.53 15.02
CA SER A 577 0.68 -5.51 15.48
C SER A 577 0.02 -4.14 15.45
N GLU A 578 0.16 -3.38 16.53
CA GLU A 578 -0.38 -2.03 16.69
C GLU A 578 0.08 -1.08 15.56
N GLN A 579 1.33 -1.21 15.10
CA GLN A 579 1.84 -0.43 13.97
C GLN A 579 1.06 -0.75 12.69
N LYS A 580 0.90 -2.03 12.36
CA LYS A 580 0.12 -2.47 11.18
C LYS A 580 -1.35 -2.05 11.29
N GLN A 581 -1.94 -2.12 12.49
CA GLN A 581 -3.30 -1.65 12.74
C GLN A 581 -3.41 -0.15 12.44
N LYS A 582 -2.48 0.69 12.93
CA LYS A 582 -2.44 2.13 12.64
C LYS A 582 -2.24 2.43 11.15
N GLU A 583 -1.41 1.65 10.45
CA GLU A 583 -1.22 1.76 8.98
C GLU A 583 -2.48 1.38 8.20
N LEU A 584 -3.18 0.30 8.58
CA LEU A 584 -4.46 -0.12 8.02
C LEU A 584 -5.55 0.93 8.25
N GLN A 585 -5.68 1.43 9.48
CA GLN A 585 -6.63 2.48 9.86
C GLN A 585 -6.37 3.78 9.08
N ALA A 586 -5.11 4.19 8.92
CA ALA A 586 -4.74 5.37 8.11
C ALA A 586 -5.04 5.18 6.61
N LYS A 587 -4.84 3.97 6.08
CA LYS A 587 -5.18 3.57 4.71
C LYS A 587 -6.70 3.60 4.47
N ALA A 588 -7.50 3.01 5.36
CA ALA A 588 -8.97 3.07 5.29
C ALA A 588 -9.50 4.49 5.46
N ALA A 589 -8.96 5.26 6.41
CA ALA A 589 -9.27 6.68 6.59
C ALA A 589 -9.03 7.49 5.32
N ARG A 590 -7.96 7.21 4.57
CA ARG A 590 -7.66 7.86 3.28
C ARG A 590 -8.70 7.47 2.22
N VAL A 591 -8.88 6.19 1.93
CA VAL A 591 -9.76 5.70 0.86
C VAL A 591 -11.21 6.14 1.08
N LEU A 592 -11.75 5.94 2.28
CA LEU A 592 -13.15 6.26 2.62
C LEU A 592 -13.42 7.78 2.63
N ARG A 593 -12.43 8.61 2.97
CA ARG A 593 -12.55 10.08 2.86
C ARG A 593 -12.51 10.55 1.41
N SER A 594 -11.64 9.98 0.58
CA SER A 594 -11.56 10.31 -0.85
C SER A 594 -12.86 9.97 -1.57
N GLN A 595 -13.47 8.82 -1.25
CA GLN A 595 -14.82 8.45 -1.73
C GLN A 595 -15.86 9.49 -1.32
N GLY A 596 -16.11 9.67 -0.02
CA GLY A 596 -17.22 10.52 0.48
C GLY A 596 -17.02 12.03 0.31
N ASN A 597 -15.99 12.46 -0.41
CA ASN A 597 -15.73 13.84 -0.81
C ASN A 597 -15.62 14.01 -2.35
N ALA A 598 -15.59 12.93 -3.14
CA ALA A 598 -15.26 12.94 -4.58
C ALA A 598 -13.92 13.63 -4.94
N THR A 599 -12.94 13.65 -4.02
CA THR A 599 -11.66 14.38 -4.21
C THR A 599 -10.50 13.46 -4.55
N GLY A 600 -9.75 13.80 -5.60
CA GLY A 600 -8.45 13.22 -5.89
C GLY A 600 -7.33 13.90 -5.10
N ARG A 601 -6.08 13.45 -5.30
CA ARG A 601 -4.89 14.21 -4.91
C ARG A 601 -4.24 14.78 -6.16
N GLY A 602 -4.04 16.10 -6.16
CA GLY A 602 -3.23 16.78 -7.17
C GLY A 602 -1.84 16.18 -7.24
N ARG A 603 -1.38 15.88 -8.45
CA ARG A 603 -0.03 15.37 -8.73
C ARG A 603 0.60 16.27 -9.78
N MET A 604 1.83 16.70 -9.54
CA MET A 604 2.63 17.34 -10.57
C MET A 604 3.31 16.25 -11.40
N ARG A 605 3.28 16.37 -12.73
CA ARG A 605 4.05 15.53 -13.64
C ARG A 605 5.53 15.94 -13.59
N ALA A 606 6.42 15.09 -14.10
CA ALA A 606 7.85 15.37 -14.14
C ALA A 606 8.23 16.58 -15.02
N ASP A 607 7.31 17.04 -15.88
CA ASP A 607 7.44 18.25 -16.71
C ASP A 607 6.94 19.54 -16.01
N GLY A 608 6.51 19.46 -14.75
CA GLY A 608 5.96 20.58 -13.98
C GLY A 608 4.47 20.87 -14.22
N SER A 609 3.82 20.21 -15.17
CA SER A 609 2.37 20.34 -15.39
C SER A 609 1.57 19.65 -14.28
N LEU A 610 0.37 20.16 -13.99
CA LEU A 610 -0.58 19.45 -13.12
C LEU A 610 -1.18 18.27 -13.91
N ALA A 611 -1.03 17.06 -13.36
CA ALA A 611 -1.82 15.90 -13.78
C ALA A 611 -3.26 16.06 -13.25
N GLY A 612 -4.23 15.54 -13.99
CA GLY A 612 -5.63 15.58 -13.55
C GLY A 612 -5.84 14.84 -12.22
N ASP A 613 -6.65 15.42 -11.34
CA ASP A 613 -7.08 14.76 -10.11
C ASP A 613 -7.79 13.45 -10.45
N ARG A 614 -7.33 12.34 -9.86
CA ARG A 614 -7.95 11.01 -10.03
C ARG A 614 -8.70 10.61 -8.76
N PRO A 615 -9.92 11.14 -8.51
CA PRO A 615 -10.75 10.74 -7.37
C PRO A 615 -11.23 9.29 -7.54
N PRO A 616 -11.53 8.58 -6.45
CA PRO A 616 -12.40 7.41 -6.52
C PRO A 616 -13.73 7.81 -7.19
N ARG A 617 -14.08 7.15 -8.28
CA ARG A 617 -15.33 7.37 -9.02
C ARG A 617 -16.33 6.23 -8.73
N GLY A 618 -15.83 5.00 -8.66
CA GLY A 618 -16.54 3.76 -8.27
C GLY A 618 -17.31 3.85 -6.97
N SER A 619 -18.38 3.06 -6.83
CA SER A 619 -19.01 2.84 -5.52
C SER A 619 -18.27 1.73 -4.78
N LEU A 620 -17.94 1.95 -3.50
CA LEU A 620 -17.12 1.03 -2.72
C LEU A 620 -17.99 0.15 -1.82
N LEU A 621 -17.89 -1.17 -2.00
CA LEU A 621 -18.37 -2.15 -1.03
C LEU A 621 -17.17 -2.63 -0.21
N VAL A 622 -17.25 -2.54 1.11
CA VAL A 622 -16.19 -2.98 2.02
C VAL A 622 -16.71 -4.10 2.91
N THR A 623 -15.91 -5.13 3.14
CA THR A 623 -16.18 -6.13 4.18
C THR A 623 -15.19 -5.95 5.34
N GLY A 624 -15.62 -6.25 6.56
CA GLY A 624 -14.73 -6.19 7.71
C GLY A 624 -15.21 -6.96 8.94
N GLU A 625 -14.26 -7.37 9.77
CA GLU A 625 -14.53 -7.92 11.11
C GLU A 625 -14.51 -6.84 12.20
N ASP A 626 -13.79 -5.76 11.95
CA ASP A 626 -13.69 -4.57 12.79
C ASP A 626 -14.18 -3.33 12.02
N LEU A 627 -14.41 -2.22 12.72
CA LEU A 627 -14.91 -0.97 12.15
C LEU A 627 -13.76 0.03 11.96
N PRO A 628 -13.76 0.85 10.89
CA PRO A 628 -12.78 1.91 10.74
C PRO A 628 -12.94 2.93 11.90
N PRO A 629 -11.84 3.36 12.54
CA PRO A 629 -11.91 4.25 13.69
C PRO A 629 -12.27 5.68 13.28
N GLY A 630 -12.85 6.41 14.21
CA GLY A 630 -13.07 7.85 14.10
C GLY A 630 -14.39 8.25 13.45
N HIS A 631 -15.18 9.00 14.21
CA HIS A 631 -16.53 9.51 13.88
C HIS A 631 -16.70 10.05 12.45
N SER A 632 -15.75 10.84 11.93
CA SER A 632 -15.87 11.43 10.58
C SER A 632 -15.76 10.40 9.44
N ILE A 633 -15.11 9.26 9.66
CA ILE A 633 -14.99 8.17 8.68
C ILE A 633 -16.22 7.29 8.75
N ARG A 634 -16.67 6.93 9.97
CA ARG A 634 -17.93 6.20 10.18
C ARG A 634 -19.13 6.94 9.58
N ALA A 635 -19.18 8.26 9.70
CA ALA A 635 -20.21 9.11 9.07
C ALA A 635 -20.13 9.22 7.53
N ARG A 636 -19.15 8.58 6.87
CA ARG A 636 -19.07 8.40 5.39
C ARG A 636 -19.39 6.96 4.96
N CYS A 637 -19.73 6.08 5.90
CA CYS A 637 -20.07 4.70 5.65
C CYS A 637 -21.54 4.45 6.02
N LEU A 638 -22.20 3.57 5.28
CA LEU A 638 -23.45 2.94 5.71
C LEU A 638 -23.08 1.54 6.19
N PHE A 639 -23.17 1.27 7.50
CA PHE A 639 -22.83 -0.05 8.04
C PHE A 639 -24.05 -0.98 7.99
N LEU A 640 -23.81 -2.20 7.56
CA LEU A 640 -24.75 -3.31 7.59
C LEU A 640 -24.13 -4.43 8.44
N GLU A 641 -24.79 -4.81 9.53
CA GLU A 641 -24.33 -5.88 10.41
C GLU A 641 -24.85 -7.25 9.94
N LEU A 642 -23.95 -8.23 9.92
CA LEU A 642 -24.23 -9.61 9.54
C LEU A 642 -23.73 -10.57 10.61
N GLU A 643 -24.67 -11.16 11.35
CA GLU A 643 -24.43 -12.10 12.44
C GLU A 643 -24.18 -13.53 11.93
N ARG A 644 -23.70 -14.41 12.82
CA ARG A 644 -23.56 -15.84 12.50
C ARG A 644 -24.95 -16.48 12.44
N GLY A 645 -25.35 -16.93 11.26
CA GLY A 645 -26.65 -17.57 11.02
C GLY A 645 -27.65 -16.69 10.28
N ASP A 646 -27.38 -15.40 10.09
CA ASP A 646 -28.21 -14.52 9.24
C ASP A 646 -28.26 -14.99 7.78
N VAL A 647 -27.24 -15.70 7.30
CA VAL A 647 -27.13 -16.13 5.90
C VAL A 647 -27.71 -17.53 5.70
N ASP A 648 -28.76 -17.64 4.89
CA ASP A 648 -29.24 -18.94 4.40
C ASP A 648 -28.21 -19.52 3.42
N LEU A 649 -27.44 -20.49 3.89
CA LEU A 649 -26.37 -21.14 3.13
C LEU A 649 -26.87 -21.88 1.88
N ARG A 650 -28.13 -22.37 1.86
CA ARG A 650 -28.72 -23.04 0.70
C ARG A 650 -29.04 -22.01 -0.39
N ARG A 651 -29.66 -20.89 0.00
CA ARG A 651 -29.97 -19.76 -0.89
C ARG A 651 -28.70 -19.08 -1.40
N LEU A 652 -27.70 -18.89 -0.54
CA LEU A 652 -26.38 -18.39 -0.94
C LEU A 652 -25.72 -19.33 -1.97
N SER A 653 -25.75 -20.64 -1.74
CA SER A 653 -25.17 -21.63 -2.66
C SER A 653 -25.89 -21.66 -4.02
N GLU A 654 -27.21 -21.46 -4.03
CA GLU A 654 -27.99 -21.29 -5.27
C GLU A 654 -27.62 -19.98 -5.98
N ALA A 655 -27.53 -18.87 -5.24
CA ALA A 655 -27.10 -17.59 -5.79
C ALA A 655 -25.68 -17.63 -6.40
N GLN A 656 -24.78 -18.41 -5.81
CA GLN A 656 -23.44 -18.66 -6.35
C GLN A 656 -23.46 -19.50 -7.64
N ARG A 657 -24.40 -20.46 -7.79
CA ARG A 657 -24.61 -21.19 -9.06
C ARG A 657 -25.14 -20.28 -10.16
N GLN A 658 -26.24 -19.58 -9.89
CA GLN A 658 -26.87 -18.63 -10.83
C GLN A 658 -25.89 -17.53 -11.29
N ASN A 659 -24.98 -17.12 -10.42
CA ASN A 659 -23.91 -16.18 -10.75
C ASN A 659 -22.90 -16.71 -11.78
N ARG A 660 -22.49 -17.98 -11.69
CA ARG A 660 -21.61 -18.61 -12.69
C ARG A 660 -22.28 -18.72 -14.06
N GLU A 661 -23.60 -18.82 -14.07
CA GLU A 661 -24.44 -18.79 -15.27
C GLU A 661 -24.75 -17.36 -15.76
N GLY A 662 -24.23 -16.33 -15.08
CA GLY A 662 -24.39 -14.92 -15.45
C GLY A 662 -25.77 -14.32 -15.19
N ALA A 663 -26.60 -14.92 -14.33
CA ALA A 663 -27.99 -14.50 -14.12
C ALA A 663 -28.13 -13.05 -13.63
N TYR A 664 -27.37 -12.63 -12.61
CA TYR A 664 -27.43 -11.25 -12.11
C TYR A 664 -26.73 -10.25 -13.03
N ALA A 665 -25.71 -10.70 -13.79
CA ALA A 665 -25.09 -9.88 -14.82
C ALA A 665 -26.06 -9.58 -15.99
N ARG A 666 -26.96 -10.52 -16.34
CA ARG A 666 -28.09 -10.25 -17.25
C ARG A 666 -29.07 -9.22 -16.69
N ALA A 667 -29.34 -9.25 -15.38
CA ALA A 667 -30.21 -8.27 -14.74
C ALA A 667 -29.58 -6.86 -14.74
N LEU A 668 -28.26 -6.76 -14.50
CA LEU A 668 -27.55 -5.48 -14.60
C LEU A 668 -27.43 -4.99 -16.05
N SER A 669 -27.17 -5.88 -17.03
CA SER A 669 -27.07 -5.49 -18.44
C SER A 669 -28.40 -4.93 -18.98
N ALA A 670 -29.54 -5.50 -18.58
CA ALA A 670 -30.86 -4.92 -18.83
C ALA A 670 -31.04 -3.54 -18.17
N TRP A 671 -30.65 -3.39 -16.90
CA TRP A 671 -30.73 -2.12 -16.17
C TRP A 671 -29.91 -1.01 -16.80
N VAL A 672 -28.64 -1.27 -17.16
CA VAL A 672 -27.83 -0.25 -17.85
C VAL A 672 -28.33 0.03 -19.27
N ARG A 673 -28.89 -0.96 -19.99
CA ARG A 673 -29.56 -0.69 -21.27
C ARG A 673 -30.72 0.31 -21.09
N TYR A 674 -31.59 0.11 -20.10
CA TYR A 674 -32.68 1.04 -19.80
C TYR A 674 -32.15 2.45 -19.48
N LEU A 675 -31.16 2.54 -18.59
CA LEU A 675 -30.56 3.83 -18.22
C LEU A 675 -29.88 4.54 -19.40
N SER A 676 -29.28 3.81 -20.33
CA SER A 676 -28.58 4.39 -21.48
C SER A 676 -29.49 5.14 -22.46
N ALA A 677 -30.81 4.92 -22.39
CA ALA A 677 -31.79 5.63 -23.21
C ALA A 677 -31.94 7.11 -22.83
N ASP A 678 -31.90 7.44 -21.53
CA ASP A 678 -31.97 8.83 -21.05
C ASP A 678 -31.29 9.01 -19.67
N LEU A 679 -30.00 8.70 -19.61
CA LEU A 679 -29.20 8.70 -18.38
C LEU A 679 -29.26 10.04 -17.62
N GLU A 680 -29.22 11.16 -18.34
CA GLU A 680 -29.18 12.50 -17.76
C GLU A 680 -30.50 12.87 -17.06
N THR A 681 -31.64 12.42 -17.60
CA THR A 681 -32.95 12.56 -16.95
C THR A 681 -33.04 11.67 -15.71
N TYR A 682 -32.66 10.39 -15.78
CA TYR A 682 -32.71 9.48 -14.63
C TYR A 682 -31.78 9.91 -13.48
N GLN A 683 -30.58 10.42 -13.79
CA GLN A 683 -29.68 11.00 -12.78
C GLN A 683 -30.28 12.24 -12.11
N ARG A 684 -30.99 13.08 -12.86
CA ARG A 684 -31.68 14.26 -12.32
C ARG A 684 -32.86 13.88 -11.45
N GLN A 685 -33.72 12.98 -11.93
CA GLN A 685 -34.84 12.43 -11.17
C GLN A 685 -34.36 11.83 -9.83
N LEU A 686 -33.27 11.05 -9.85
CA LEU A 686 -32.67 10.52 -8.62
C LEU A 686 -32.22 11.65 -7.68
N ALA A 687 -31.56 12.70 -8.19
CA ALA A 687 -31.06 13.80 -7.37
C ALA A 687 -32.20 14.62 -6.73
N ASP A 688 -33.18 15.01 -7.53
CA ASP A 688 -34.37 15.76 -7.10
C ASP A 688 -35.17 14.94 -6.08
N ARG A 689 -35.43 13.66 -6.38
CA ARG A 689 -36.18 12.77 -5.49
C ARG A 689 -35.42 12.43 -4.21
N THR A 690 -34.09 12.31 -4.27
CA THR A 690 -33.24 12.20 -3.07
C THR A 690 -33.44 13.43 -2.17
N ALA A 691 -33.49 14.64 -2.75
CA ALA A 691 -33.68 15.87 -1.99
C ALA A 691 -35.06 15.94 -1.31
N GLU A 692 -36.13 15.58 -2.02
CA GLU A 692 -37.50 15.48 -1.49
C GLU A 692 -37.62 14.48 -0.33
N LEU A 693 -36.89 13.36 -0.40
CA LEU A 693 -36.94 12.29 0.59
C LEU A 693 -36.07 12.54 1.85
N ARG A 694 -35.22 13.58 1.86
CA ARG A 694 -34.37 13.91 3.03
C ARG A 694 -35.14 14.03 4.34
N PRO A 695 -36.30 14.72 4.44
CA PRO A 695 -37.00 14.89 5.72
C PRO A 695 -37.55 13.57 6.28
N ARG A 696 -37.88 12.58 5.43
CA ARG A 696 -38.32 11.25 5.88
C ARG A 696 -37.20 10.50 6.60
N TRP A 697 -35.97 10.65 6.12
CA TRP A 697 -34.81 9.87 6.55
C TRP A 697 -33.89 10.61 7.52
N GLU A 698 -34.39 11.66 8.19
CA GLU A 698 -33.62 12.45 9.13
C GLU A 698 -32.89 11.58 10.18
N SER A 699 -31.61 11.89 10.38
CA SER A 699 -30.67 11.16 11.22
C SER A 699 -29.66 12.16 11.81
N GLN A 700 -28.98 11.76 12.90
CA GLN A 700 -28.02 12.61 13.63
C GLN A 700 -26.91 13.19 12.72
N HIS A 701 -26.57 12.49 11.64
CA HIS A 701 -25.61 12.97 10.65
C HIS A 701 -26.22 13.03 9.25
N GLY A 702 -26.19 14.21 8.62
CA GLY A 702 -26.79 14.45 7.30
C GLY A 702 -26.37 13.46 6.21
N ARG A 703 -25.12 13.00 6.17
CA ARG A 703 -24.71 11.95 5.19
C ARG A 703 -25.50 10.64 5.32
N THR A 704 -25.98 10.27 6.50
CA THR A 704 -26.81 9.07 6.68
C THR A 704 -28.22 9.30 6.15
N THR A 705 -28.77 10.51 6.39
CA THR A 705 -30.01 10.97 5.74
C THR A 705 -29.91 10.88 4.21
N ASP A 706 -28.82 11.40 3.64
CA ASP A 706 -28.58 11.46 2.20
C ASP A 706 -28.42 10.06 1.59
N ALA A 707 -27.73 9.16 2.32
CA ALA A 707 -27.56 7.77 1.90
C ALA A 707 -28.90 7.02 1.84
N LEU A 708 -29.70 7.09 2.90
CA LEU A 708 -31.00 6.41 2.96
C LEU A 708 -32.01 7.01 1.97
N ALA A 709 -32.01 8.34 1.81
CA ALA A 709 -32.83 9.01 0.81
C ALA A 709 -32.46 8.61 -0.63
N ARG A 710 -31.16 8.49 -0.95
CA ARG A 710 -30.68 8.03 -2.27
C ARG A 710 -31.06 6.56 -2.52
N LEU A 711 -30.95 5.69 -1.53
CA LEU A 711 -31.37 4.28 -1.67
C LEU A 711 -32.88 4.17 -1.89
N HIS A 712 -33.69 4.96 -1.18
CA HIS A 712 -35.14 5.00 -1.37
C HIS A 712 -35.53 5.56 -2.76
N ALA A 713 -34.89 6.65 -3.21
CA ALA A 713 -35.12 7.19 -4.56
C ALA A 713 -34.69 6.20 -5.67
N THR A 714 -33.61 5.43 -5.44
CA THR A 714 -33.19 4.35 -6.34
C THR A 714 -34.22 3.22 -6.39
N TRP A 715 -34.83 2.88 -5.25
CA TRP A 715 -35.89 1.87 -5.20
C TRP A 715 -37.11 2.28 -6.04
N GLU A 716 -37.63 3.50 -5.85
CA GLU A 716 -38.75 4.02 -6.64
C GLU A 716 -38.44 3.96 -8.14
N LEU A 717 -37.28 4.48 -8.56
CA LEU A 717 -36.87 4.49 -9.97
C LEU A 717 -36.67 3.08 -10.56
N TYR A 718 -36.10 2.14 -9.79
CA TYR A 718 -35.91 0.76 -10.25
C TYR A 718 -37.22 -0.02 -10.32
N ARG A 719 -38.14 0.19 -9.37
CA ARG A 719 -39.48 -0.39 -9.38
C ARG A 719 -40.28 0.09 -10.59
N ASP A 720 -40.19 1.39 -10.90
CA ASP A 720 -40.86 1.97 -12.06
C ASP A 720 -40.31 1.37 -13.38
N TYR A 721 -39.00 1.17 -13.49
CA TYR A 721 -38.39 0.38 -14.57
C TYR A 721 -38.92 -1.06 -14.65
N ALA A 722 -38.94 -1.79 -13.53
CA ALA A 722 -39.45 -3.16 -13.49
C ALA A 722 -40.91 -3.24 -13.96
N ALA A 723 -41.74 -2.26 -13.60
CA ALA A 723 -43.11 -2.14 -14.08
C ALA A 723 -43.19 -1.93 -15.60
N THR A 724 -42.29 -1.13 -16.21
CA THR A 724 -42.27 -0.93 -17.68
C THR A 724 -42.03 -2.21 -18.49
N VAL A 725 -41.34 -3.20 -17.92
CA VAL A 725 -41.09 -4.51 -18.56
C VAL A 725 -42.06 -5.61 -18.10
N GLY A 726 -43.02 -5.26 -17.23
CA GLY A 726 -44.09 -6.14 -16.76
C GLY A 726 -43.78 -6.96 -15.51
N VAL A 727 -42.81 -6.55 -14.68
CA VAL A 727 -42.54 -7.16 -13.36
C VAL A 727 -43.09 -6.26 -12.26
N ASP A 728 -44.09 -6.73 -11.53
CA ASP A 728 -44.58 -6.03 -10.34
C ASP A 728 -43.68 -6.32 -9.13
N LEU A 729 -43.03 -5.27 -8.62
CA LEU A 729 -42.23 -5.28 -7.40
C LEU A 729 -42.87 -4.48 -6.24
N ALA A 730 -44.08 -3.92 -6.40
CA ALA A 730 -44.73 -3.08 -5.39
C ALA A 730 -45.00 -3.84 -4.08
N TYR A 731 -45.15 -5.17 -4.14
CA TYR A 731 -45.27 -6.03 -2.95
C TYR A 731 -44.07 -5.94 -1.98
N MET A 732 -42.91 -5.45 -2.45
CA MET A 732 -41.71 -5.24 -1.63
C MET A 732 -41.64 -3.85 -0.98
N ASP A 733 -42.47 -2.87 -1.37
CA ASP A 733 -42.36 -1.47 -0.92
C ASP A 733 -42.25 -1.36 0.63
N GLY A 734 -43.15 -2.04 1.36
CA GLY A 734 -43.13 -2.07 2.82
C GLY A 734 -41.86 -2.68 3.40
N ARG A 735 -41.38 -3.79 2.83
CA ARG A 735 -40.15 -4.49 3.29
C ARG A 735 -38.90 -3.66 3.01
N VAL A 736 -38.87 -2.92 1.90
CA VAL A 736 -37.76 -2.03 1.55
C VAL A 736 -37.69 -0.85 2.53
N LEU A 737 -38.84 -0.22 2.82
CA LEU A 737 -38.92 0.88 3.78
C LEU A 737 -38.57 0.45 5.20
N GLU A 738 -39.03 -0.73 5.63
CA GLU A 738 -38.68 -1.32 6.92
C GLU A 738 -37.18 -1.64 7.03
N ALA A 739 -36.58 -2.20 5.98
CA ALA A 739 -35.14 -2.48 5.92
C ALA A 739 -34.30 -1.20 6.05
N LEU A 740 -34.64 -0.13 5.33
CA LEU A 740 -33.93 1.15 5.40
C LEU A 740 -34.10 1.83 6.78
N GLU A 741 -35.27 1.70 7.41
CA GLU A 741 -35.50 2.21 8.78
C GLU A 741 -34.72 1.40 9.83
N ALA A 742 -34.58 0.08 9.67
CA ALA A 742 -33.71 -0.72 10.52
C ALA A 742 -32.25 -0.25 10.44
N VAL A 743 -31.72 0.00 9.23
CA VAL A 743 -30.38 0.58 9.04
C VAL A 743 -30.26 1.97 9.68
N ARG A 744 -31.30 2.82 9.58
CA ARG A 744 -31.32 4.15 10.23
C ARG A 744 -31.11 4.07 11.74
N ARG A 745 -31.74 3.08 12.39
CA ARG A 745 -31.66 2.83 13.84
C ARG A 745 -30.27 2.35 14.24
N THR A 746 -29.73 1.33 13.56
CA THR A 746 -28.37 0.81 13.83
C THR A 746 -27.29 1.86 13.56
N GLN A 747 -27.40 2.67 12.51
CA GLN A 747 -26.43 3.75 12.27
C GLN A 747 -26.39 4.80 13.40
N SER A 748 -27.48 4.94 14.14
CA SER A 748 -27.59 5.90 15.25
C SER A 748 -26.93 5.39 16.53
N SER A 749 -26.63 4.10 16.72
CA SER A 749 -25.77 3.63 17.83
C SER A 749 -24.29 3.86 17.52
N TYR A 750 -23.80 3.40 16.37
CA TYR A 750 -22.39 3.59 15.97
C TYR A 750 -21.89 5.03 15.96
N GLN A 751 -22.78 5.99 15.68
CA GLN A 751 -22.47 7.43 15.72
C GLN A 751 -22.37 7.93 17.17
N ARG A 752 -23.23 7.46 18.08
CA ARG A 752 -23.15 7.75 19.53
C ARG A 752 -21.88 7.15 20.15
N ASP A 753 -21.56 5.89 19.88
CA ASP A 753 -20.41 5.20 20.49
C ASP A 753 -19.07 5.79 20.07
N SER A 754 -19.00 6.36 18.86
CA SER A 754 -17.80 7.05 18.35
C SER A 754 -17.77 8.54 18.66
N ASP A 755 -18.73 9.07 19.42
CA ASP A 755 -18.77 10.49 19.76
C ASP A 755 -17.73 10.83 20.84
N PRO A 756 -16.80 11.78 20.57
CA PRO A 756 -15.82 12.23 21.55
C PRO A 756 -16.41 12.79 22.85
N THR A 757 -17.68 13.22 22.85
CA THR A 757 -18.37 13.78 24.02
C THR A 757 -18.95 12.69 24.93
N GLU A 758 -19.45 11.60 24.35
CA GLU A 758 -19.92 10.44 25.13
C GLU A 758 -18.73 9.65 25.68
N ARG A 759 -17.68 9.46 24.84
CA ARG A 759 -16.43 8.81 25.25
C ARG A 759 -15.67 9.54 26.37
N PHE A 760 -15.89 10.86 26.54
CA PHE A 760 -15.19 11.67 27.52
C PHE A 760 -15.38 11.16 28.96
N GLY A 761 -16.62 10.88 29.38
CA GLY A 761 -16.91 10.41 30.73
C GLY A 761 -16.21 9.09 31.05
N GLY A 762 -16.36 8.09 30.16
CA GLY A 762 -15.71 6.79 30.31
C GLY A 762 -14.18 6.87 30.36
N LEU A 763 -13.56 7.75 29.57
CA LEU A 763 -12.11 7.99 29.60
C LEU A 763 -11.66 8.67 30.91
N LEU A 764 -12.45 9.62 31.44
CA LEU A 764 -12.13 10.30 32.70
C LEU A 764 -12.16 9.35 33.89
N PHE A 765 -13.22 8.57 34.06
CA PHE A 765 -13.31 7.63 35.18
C PHE A 765 -12.35 6.44 35.01
N SER A 766 -12.04 6.03 33.77
CA SER A 766 -10.94 5.07 33.53
C SER A 766 -9.59 5.64 33.94
N ALA A 767 -9.27 6.88 33.57
CA ALA A 767 -8.01 7.52 33.94
C ALA A 767 -7.84 7.65 35.47
N LEU A 768 -8.90 7.99 36.19
CA LEU A 768 -8.92 8.04 37.66
C LEU A 768 -8.72 6.64 38.26
N ARG A 769 -9.55 5.64 37.88
CA ARG A 769 -9.47 4.27 38.43
C ARG A 769 -8.14 3.58 38.12
N MET A 770 -7.48 3.90 37.00
CA MET A 770 -6.15 3.40 36.66
C MET A 770 -5.00 4.15 37.35
N GLY A 771 -5.28 5.19 38.14
CA GLY A 771 -4.26 6.06 38.73
C GLY A 771 -3.45 6.86 37.70
N ARG A 772 -3.97 7.04 36.47
CA ARG A 772 -3.33 7.84 35.39
C ARG A 772 -3.48 9.35 35.62
N GLY A 773 -4.36 9.75 36.54
CA GLY A 773 -4.49 11.10 37.09
C GLY A 773 -5.32 11.04 38.37
N HIS A 774 -5.32 12.10 39.17
CA HIS A 774 -6.12 12.18 40.40
C HIS A 774 -6.81 13.54 40.58
N LEU A 775 -7.82 13.58 41.44
CA LEU A 775 -8.48 14.81 41.91
C LEU A 775 -8.21 15.02 43.41
N VAL A 776 -8.22 16.28 43.85
CA VAL A 776 -8.06 16.66 45.26
C VAL A 776 -9.23 17.51 45.74
N PRO A 777 -9.70 17.38 46.99
CA PRO A 777 -10.67 18.30 47.57
C PRO A 777 -10.19 19.75 47.51
N VAL A 778 -11.08 20.71 47.24
CA VAL A 778 -10.75 22.17 47.25
C VAL A 778 -10.29 22.65 48.63
N SER A 779 -10.66 21.92 49.69
CA SER A 779 -10.28 22.14 51.09
C SER A 779 -8.93 21.53 51.49
N TRP A 780 -8.48 20.46 50.81
CA TRP A 780 -7.27 19.71 51.15
C TRP A 780 -5.97 20.47 50.80
N ARG A 781 -4.90 20.24 51.57
CA ARG A 781 -3.56 20.80 51.33
C ARG A 781 -2.47 19.72 51.37
N PRO A 782 -1.37 19.90 50.61
CA PRO A 782 -0.23 18.99 50.66
C PRO A 782 0.30 18.78 52.08
N GLY A 783 0.52 17.52 52.46
CA GLY A 783 0.97 17.12 53.80
C GLY A 783 -0.15 16.74 54.78
N GLN A 784 -1.43 16.87 54.40
CA GLN A 784 -2.57 16.35 55.17
C GLN A 784 -2.98 14.95 54.68
N SER A 785 -3.53 14.10 55.54
CA SER A 785 -4.12 12.84 55.07
C SER A 785 -5.32 13.13 54.16
N ILE A 786 -5.49 12.33 53.11
CA ILE A 786 -6.59 12.50 52.16
C ILE A 786 -7.89 11.87 52.66
N GLU A 787 -7.79 10.87 53.55
CA GLU A 787 -8.94 10.15 54.11
C GLU A 787 -9.79 11.01 55.06
N ASP A 788 -9.20 12.06 55.64
CA ASP A 788 -9.93 13.10 56.40
C ASP A 788 -10.89 13.94 55.52
N TYR A 789 -10.77 13.83 54.19
CA TYR A 789 -11.50 14.66 53.21
C TYR A 789 -12.22 13.86 52.12
N LEU A 790 -12.05 12.54 52.03
CA LEU A 790 -12.65 11.68 51.01
C LEU A 790 -13.06 10.31 51.58
N ASP A 791 -14.37 10.01 51.56
CA ASP A 791 -14.94 8.68 51.92
C ASP A 791 -14.30 7.52 51.13
N ASP A 792 -13.94 7.76 49.86
CA ASP A 792 -13.30 6.79 48.98
C ASP A 792 -12.24 7.50 48.11
N PRO A 793 -10.97 7.53 48.55
CA PRO A 793 -9.89 8.12 47.76
C PRO A 793 -9.60 7.34 46.46
N THR A 794 -9.91 6.04 46.39
CA THR A 794 -9.63 5.21 45.21
C THR A 794 -10.49 5.60 44.01
N ARG A 795 -11.76 5.98 44.24
CA ARG A 795 -12.67 6.56 43.24
C ARG A 795 -12.07 7.77 42.51
N TRP A 796 -11.14 8.47 43.16
CA TRP A 796 -10.60 9.76 42.71
C TRP A 796 -9.09 9.72 42.36
N GLY A 797 -8.52 8.52 42.18
CA GLY A 797 -7.17 8.32 41.64
C GLY A 797 -6.04 8.21 42.67
N TRP A 798 -6.38 8.05 43.95
CA TRP A 798 -5.42 7.78 45.02
C TRP A 798 -5.27 6.27 45.25
N ARG A 799 -4.10 5.84 45.74
CA ARG A 799 -3.88 4.44 46.12
C ARG A 799 -3.25 4.35 47.50
N TYR A 800 -3.80 3.48 48.34
CA TYR A 800 -3.21 3.12 49.61
C TYR A 800 -1.97 2.25 49.38
N ARG A 801 -0.81 2.69 49.88
CA ARG A 801 0.41 1.89 50.00
C ARG A 801 0.50 1.38 51.43
N GLU A 802 0.29 0.09 51.61
CA GLU A 802 0.63 -0.57 52.87
C GLU A 802 2.12 -0.41 53.17
N THR A 803 2.42 -0.15 54.43
CA THR A 803 3.80 -0.10 54.92
C THR A 803 4.37 -1.51 55.09
N THR A 804 5.64 -1.69 54.74
CA THR A 804 6.37 -2.95 54.93
C THR A 804 6.99 -3.09 56.32
N SER A 805 6.83 -2.09 57.21
CA SER A 805 7.31 -2.17 58.59
C SER A 805 6.32 -2.90 59.49
N GLY A 806 6.79 -3.95 60.19
CA GLY A 806 6.01 -4.67 61.21
C GLY A 806 5.87 -3.93 62.54
N HIS A 807 5.86 -2.58 62.53
CA HIS A 807 5.69 -1.77 63.74
C HIS A 807 4.19 -1.56 64.00
N PRO A 808 3.68 -1.70 65.24
CA PRO A 808 2.24 -1.63 65.51
C PRO A 808 1.55 -0.32 65.05
N ASP A 809 2.26 0.80 65.18
CA ASP A 809 1.78 2.14 64.80
C ASP A 809 2.07 2.53 63.33
N ALA A 810 2.53 1.58 62.52
CA ALA A 810 2.83 1.85 61.11
C ALA A 810 1.55 1.77 60.27
N HIS A 811 1.00 2.93 59.96
CA HIS A 811 -0.11 3.07 59.02
C HIS A 811 0.40 3.17 57.57
N GLY A 812 -0.37 2.67 56.62
CA GLY A 812 -0.10 2.87 55.19
C GLY A 812 -0.37 4.31 54.78
N VAL A 813 0.18 4.73 53.64
CA VAL A 813 0.06 6.10 53.14
C VAL A 813 -0.74 6.11 51.84
N TRP A 814 -1.70 7.03 51.74
CA TRP A 814 -2.38 7.33 50.49
C TRP A 814 -1.49 8.17 49.58
N GLU A 815 -1.12 7.63 48.42
CA GLU A 815 -0.28 8.31 47.42
C GLU A 815 -1.04 8.53 46.10
N PRO A 816 -0.87 9.68 45.43
CA PRO A 816 -1.38 9.89 44.08
C PRO A 816 -0.45 9.22 43.06
N LEU A 817 -0.99 8.35 42.20
CA LEU A 817 -0.18 7.62 41.19
C LEU A 817 0.02 8.37 39.87
N GLY A 818 -0.75 9.45 39.64
CA GLY A 818 -0.70 10.24 38.41
C GLY A 818 -0.75 11.74 38.70
N PRO A 819 -0.60 12.61 37.68
CA PRO A 819 -0.71 14.05 37.86
C PRO A 819 -2.10 14.46 38.38
N GLN A 820 -2.13 15.59 39.11
CA GLN A 820 -3.39 16.22 39.48
C GLN A 820 -4.08 16.75 38.21
N ILE A 821 -5.33 16.34 37.98
CA ILE A 821 -6.13 16.75 36.81
C ILE A 821 -7.30 17.68 37.15
N GLY A 822 -7.47 18.03 38.42
CA GLY A 822 -8.53 18.93 38.87
C GLY A 822 -8.77 18.88 40.37
N TRP A 823 -9.97 19.31 40.75
CA TRP A 823 -10.44 19.46 42.13
C TRP A 823 -11.88 18.96 42.32
N LEU A 824 -12.17 18.52 43.54
CA LEU A 824 -13.48 18.11 44.03
C LEU A 824 -14.05 19.21 44.94
N PRO A 825 -15.22 19.80 44.64
CA PRO A 825 -15.96 20.60 45.61
C PRO A 825 -16.51 19.73 46.75
N ASP A 826 -16.96 20.37 47.83
CA ASP A 826 -17.40 19.69 49.06
C ASP A 826 -18.63 18.77 48.86
N ASP A 827 -19.44 19.02 47.82
CA ASP A 827 -20.45 18.11 47.30
C ASP A 827 -20.26 17.91 45.78
N PRO A 828 -19.52 16.87 45.34
CA PRO A 828 -19.25 16.64 43.93
C PRO A 828 -20.42 16.05 43.15
N ASP A 829 -21.43 15.48 43.82
CA ASP A 829 -22.59 14.89 43.16
C ASP A 829 -23.62 15.99 42.81
N THR A 830 -23.75 17.04 43.62
CA THR A 830 -24.56 18.25 43.30
C THR A 830 -23.76 19.31 42.53
N LEU A 831 -22.56 19.67 43.00
CA LEU A 831 -21.77 20.77 42.43
C LEU A 831 -20.88 20.33 41.26
N GLY A 832 -20.67 19.03 41.06
CA GLY A 832 -19.90 18.49 39.94
C GLY A 832 -18.39 18.49 40.14
N LEU A 833 -17.61 18.47 39.05
CA LEU A 833 -16.13 18.43 39.09
C LEU A 833 -15.50 19.69 38.48
N TYR A 834 -14.37 20.13 39.03
CA TYR A 834 -13.56 21.21 38.47
C TYR A 834 -12.29 20.62 37.86
N LEU A 835 -12.22 20.45 36.54
CA LEU A 835 -11.02 19.96 35.87
C LEU A 835 -10.07 21.10 35.50
N ASP A 836 -8.77 20.90 35.69
CA ASP A 836 -7.75 21.76 35.10
C ASP A 836 -7.70 21.44 33.59
N PRO A 837 -7.95 22.40 32.67
CA PRO A 837 -8.12 22.13 31.25
C PRO A 837 -6.94 21.37 30.63
N THR A 838 -5.70 21.81 30.91
CA THR A 838 -4.50 21.29 30.23
C THR A 838 -4.08 19.91 30.77
N PRO A 839 -3.94 19.69 32.10
CA PRO A 839 -3.60 18.38 32.65
C PRO A 839 -4.67 17.32 32.37
N ALA A 840 -5.96 17.67 32.54
CA ALA A 840 -7.05 16.73 32.24
C ALA A 840 -7.05 16.34 30.76
N TYR A 841 -6.97 17.32 29.84
CA TYR A 841 -6.86 17.01 28.42
C TYR A 841 -5.64 16.15 28.09
N THR A 842 -4.49 16.43 28.70
CA THR A 842 -3.24 15.69 28.43
C THR A 842 -3.35 14.22 28.85
N VAL A 843 -3.89 13.93 30.04
CA VAL A 843 -4.11 12.56 30.52
C VAL A 843 -5.13 11.82 29.65
N LEU A 844 -6.26 12.47 29.34
CA LEU A 844 -7.33 11.89 28.53
C LEU A 844 -6.87 11.63 27.08
N ALA A 845 -6.16 12.57 26.47
CA ALA A 845 -5.64 12.41 25.11
C ALA A 845 -4.57 11.32 25.04
N ARG A 846 -3.75 11.16 26.08
CA ARG A 846 -2.81 10.03 26.18
C ARG A 846 -3.53 8.69 26.26
N LEU A 847 -4.52 8.56 27.15
CA LEU A 847 -5.32 7.34 27.29
C LEU A 847 -6.10 7.00 26.01
N ALA A 848 -6.67 8.00 25.34
CA ALA A 848 -7.38 7.82 24.07
C ALA A 848 -6.44 7.43 22.90
N ASN A 849 -5.20 7.93 22.89
CA ASN A 849 -4.18 7.50 21.93
C ASN A 849 -3.69 6.07 22.22
N GLU A 850 -3.55 5.70 23.50
CA GLU A 850 -3.25 4.32 23.94
C GLU A 850 -4.40 3.37 23.54
N SER A 851 -5.66 3.83 23.55
CA SER A 851 -6.82 3.07 23.06
C SER A 851 -7.02 3.10 21.53
N GLY A 852 -6.09 3.67 20.76
CA GLY A 852 -6.13 3.70 19.29
C GLY A 852 -7.14 4.67 18.65
N GLU A 853 -7.93 5.43 19.43
CA GLU A 853 -8.90 6.40 18.91
C GLU A 853 -8.70 7.79 19.53
N PRO A 854 -7.96 8.71 18.87
CA PRO A 854 -7.61 10.02 19.41
C PRO A 854 -8.83 10.90 19.71
N LEU A 855 -8.75 11.69 20.78
CA LEU A 855 -9.72 12.74 21.09
C LEU A 855 -9.63 13.92 20.10
N LEU A 856 -10.70 14.72 20.06
CA LEU A 856 -10.69 16.04 19.42
C LEU A 856 -9.68 16.96 20.10
N THR A 857 -9.22 18.00 19.40
CA THR A 857 -8.41 19.05 20.02
C THR A 857 -9.11 19.66 21.23
N GLU A 858 -8.35 20.00 22.27
CA GLU A 858 -8.82 20.50 23.56
C GLU A 858 -9.97 21.52 23.43
N ARG A 859 -9.75 22.61 22.69
CA ARG A 859 -10.75 23.66 22.45
C ARG A 859 -12.05 23.14 21.82
N THR A 860 -11.96 22.13 20.95
CA THR A 860 -13.13 21.53 20.29
C THR A 860 -13.88 20.58 21.22
N LEU A 861 -13.15 19.83 22.06
CA LEU A 861 -13.73 18.94 23.08
C LEU A 861 -14.53 19.74 24.11
N TRP A 862 -13.94 20.78 24.70
CA TRP A 862 -14.62 21.68 25.64
C TRP A 862 -15.81 22.40 24.99
N LYS A 863 -15.67 22.83 23.73
CA LYS A 863 -16.79 23.41 22.98
C LYS A 863 -17.98 22.45 22.89
N ARG A 864 -17.77 21.19 22.46
CA ARG A 864 -18.86 20.20 22.31
C ARG A 864 -19.50 19.80 23.63
N LEU A 865 -18.70 19.58 24.67
CA LEU A 865 -19.20 19.34 26.02
C LEU A 865 -20.09 20.50 26.51
N GLY A 866 -19.73 21.74 26.17
CA GLY A 866 -20.56 22.90 26.46
C GLY A 866 -21.86 22.91 25.66
N GLU A 867 -21.79 22.71 24.34
CA GLU A 867 -22.97 22.65 23.45
C GLU A 867 -23.97 21.55 23.86
N ARG A 868 -23.50 20.47 24.53
CA ARG A 868 -24.36 19.42 25.13
C ARG A 868 -24.82 19.69 26.56
N GLY A 869 -24.40 20.79 27.19
CA GLY A 869 -24.72 21.08 28.59
C GLY A 869 -24.04 20.16 29.61
N ALA A 870 -22.98 19.45 29.24
CA ALA A 870 -22.20 18.61 30.16
C ALA A 870 -21.26 19.45 31.05
N ILE A 871 -20.84 20.63 30.57
CA ILE A 871 -20.03 21.60 31.34
C ILE A 871 -20.73 22.95 31.44
N ARG A 872 -20.43 23.70 32.50
CA ARG A 872 -20.91 25.08 32.69
C ARG A 872 -20.24 26.03 31.70
N ILE A 873 -21.06 26.72 30.92
CA ILE A 873 -20.65 27.79 30.01
C ILE A 873 -20.78 29.15 30.71
N GLN A 874 -19.85 30.07 30.44
CA GLN A 874 -19.98 31.48 30.79
C GLN A 874 -20.04 32.33 29.51
N GLY A 875 -20.96 33.28 29.43
CA GLY A 875 -21.10 34.17 28.27
C GLY A 875 -21.50 35.59 28.66
N ASP A 876 -20.97 36.57 27.93
CA ASP A 876 -21.21 38.01 28.09
C ASP A 876 -22.10 38.59 26.97
N GLY A 877 -22.71 37.73 26.16
CA GLY A 877 -23.54 38.10 25.00
C GLY A 877 -22.76 38.29 23.70
N GLN A 878 -21.43 38.44 23.74
CA GLN A 878 -20.57 38.53 22.54
C GLN A 878 -19.51 37.43 22.46
N SER A 879 -19.12 36.84 23.59
CA SER A 879 -18.15 35.75 23.66
C SER A 879 -18.67 34.60 24.53
N ILE A 880 -18.53 33.37 24.04
CA ILE A 880 -18.87 32.14 24.77
C ILE A 880 -17.56 31.51 25.28
N ARG A 881 -17.44 31.31 26.59
CA ARG A 881 -16.31 30.67 27.25
C ARG A 881 -16.71 29.32 27.84
N TYR A 882 -15.99 28.29 27.42
CA TYR A 882 -16.14 26.89 27.86
C TYR A 882 -15.28 26.57 29.11
N GLN A 883 -14.95 27.60 29.88
CA GLN A 883 -14.20 27.52 31.14
C GLN A 883 -14.90 28.44 32.14
N ALA A 884 -15.12 27.96 33.35
CA ALA A 884 -15.63 28.74 34.47
C ALA A 884 -14.48 29.29 35.31
N VAL A 885 -14.67 30.47 35.91
CA VAL A 885 -13.77 30.97 36.96
C VAL A 885 -14.33 30.55 38.32
N VAL A 886 -13.53 29.82 39.10
CA VAL A 886 -13.85 29.38 40.46
C VAL A 886 -12.74 29.81 41.44
N LYS A 887 -13.06 29.94 42.73
CA LYS A 887 -12.06 30.25 43.76
C LYS A 887 -11.51 28.94 44.35
N ILE A 888 -10.20 28.73 44.23
CA ILE A 888 -9.49 27.57 44.79
C ILE A 888 -8.39 28.11 45.71
N HIS A 889 -8.44 27.73 46.99
CA HIS A 889 -7.59 28.29 48.06
C HIS A 889 -7.52 29.85 48.04
N GLY A 890 -8.62 30.52 47.71
CA GLY A 890 -8.71 31.98 47.62
C GLY A 890 -8.24 32.60 46.29
N LYS A 891 -7.54 31.84 45.42
CA LYS A 891 -7.10 32.29 44.09
C LYS A 891 -8.19 32.02 43.04
N SER A 892 -8.39 32.95 42.11
CA SER A 892 -9.29 32.74 40.97
C SER A 892 -8.63 31.86 39.92
N THR A 893 -9.16 30.66 39.71
CA THR A 893 -8.65 29.64 38.78
C THR A 893 -9.67 29.40 37.66
N ARG A 894 -9.19 29.18 36.42
CA ARG A 894 -10.03 28.79 35.29
C ARG A 894 -10.09 27.27 35.20
N VAL A 895 -11.30 26.72 35.18
CA VAL A 895 -11.55 25.27 35.18
C VAL A 895 -12.59 24.89 34.13
N VAL A 896 -12.56 23.65 33.68
CA VAL A 896 -13.71 23.03 33.01
C VAL A 896 -14.62 22.50 34.12
N HIS A 897 -15.76 23.17 34.32
CA HIS A 897 -16.73 22.80 35.35
C HIS A 897 -17.74 21.80 34.80
N LEU A 898 -17.54 20.50 35.06
CA LEU A 898 -18.50 19.43 34.75
C LEU A 898 -19.67 19.47 35.73
N LEU A 899 -20.89 19.24 35.25
CA LEU A 899 -22.10 19.30 36.08
C LEU A 899 -22.41 17.96 36.79
N GLY A 900 -22.93 18.02 38.02
CA GLY A 900 -23.35 16.85 38.82
C GLY A 900 -24.29 15.88 38.08
N GLY A 901 -25.26 16.43 37.36
CA GLY A 901 -26.21 15.67 36.53
C GLY A 901 -25.62 14.93 35.32
N TYR A 902 -24.35 15.19 34.96
CA TYR A 902 -23.60 14.42 33.97
C TYR A 902 -22.88 13.24 34.63
N ILE A 903 -22.23 13.49 35.78
CA ILE A 903 -21.45 12.49 36.54
C ILE A 903 -22.33 11.32 37.01
N SER A 904 -23.49 11.64 37.57
CA SER A 904 -24.50 10.67 38.04
C SER A 904 -24.98 9.73 36.93
N LYS A 905 -25.19 10.24 35.71
CA LYS A 905 -25.60 9.43 34.55
C LYS A 905 -24.48 8.54 34.00
N THR A 906 -23.22 8.92 34.18
CA THR A 906 -22.06 8.17 33.69
C THR A 906 -21.59 7.02 34.60
N GLY A 907 -22.41 6.60 35.57
CA GLY A 907 -22.21 5.33 36.30
C GLY A 907 -21.04 5.30 37.29
N ASN A 908 -20.67 6.45 37.87
CA ASN A 908 -19.68 6.50 38.96
C ASN A 908 -20.29 6.70 40.35
N THR A 909 -21.57 6.38 40.54
CA THR A 909 -22.22 6.28 41.86
C THR A 909 -21.82 4.97 42.53
N GLY A 910 -21.15 5.04 43.68
CA GLY A 910 -20.91 3.85 44.49
C GLY A 910 -22.23 3.26 45.02
N ASN A 911 -22.28 1.95 45.26
CA ASN A 911 -23.41 1.31 45.93
C ASN A 911 -23.50 1.81 47.39
N ARG A 912 -24.27 2.88 47.63
CA ARG A 912 -24.91 3.12 48.92
C ARG A 912 -26.17 2.25 49.01
N ALA A 913 -26.47 1.74 50.21
CA ALA A 913 -27.48 0.71 50.43
C ALA A 913 -28.93 1.11 50.04
N ASP A 914 -29.20 2.41 49.86
CA ASP A 914 -30.52 2.96 49.56
C ASP A 914 -30.78 3.28 48.07
N ASN A 915 -29.85 2.97 47.15
CA ASN A 915 -30.06 3.20 45.73
C ASN A 915 -30.98 2.14 45.12
N GLY A 916 -32.29 2.40 45.12
CA GLY A 916 -33.28 1.63 44.38
C GLY A 916 -33.01 1.64 42.86
N VAL A 917 -33.16 0.48 42.22
CA VAL A 917 -33.01 0.32 40.78
C VAL A 917 -34.06 1.18 40.05
N GLN A 918 -33.63 2.01 39.09
CA GLN A 918 -34.53 2.71 38.18
C GLN A 918 -34.66 1.90 36.89
N ASP A 919 -35.90 1.47 36.58
CA ASP A 919 -36.24 0.78 35.33
C ASP A 919 -36.13 1.70 34.10
N GLU A 920 -35.83 1.10 32.95
CA GLU A 920 -35.53 1.78 31.68
C GLU A 920 -36.76 2.34 30.94
N GLU A 921 -37.51 3.26 31.55
CA GLU A 921 -38.56 4.02 30.84
C GLU A 921 -38.61 5.49 31.29
N ASN A 922 -37.84 6.37 30.63
CA ASN A 922 -38.22 7.77 30.37
C ASN A 922 -37.22 8.48 29.43
N SER A 923 -37.75 9.20 28.43
CA SER A 923 -36.97 9.99 27.47
C SER A 923 -36.75 11.44 27.93
N VAL A 924 -35.65 12.06 27.51
CA VAL A 924 -35.26 13.40 27.96
C VAL A 924 -36.14 14.48 27.35
N THR A 925 -36.99 15.13 28.15
CA THR A 925 -37.54 16.45 27.85
C THR A 925 -36.52 17.53 28.24
N GLY A 926 -36.22 18.45 27.30
CA GLY A 926 -35.26 19.52 27.53
C GLY A 926 -35.85 20.65 28.40
N PHE A 927 -35.09 21.11 29.40
CA PHE A 927 -35.48 22.28 30.18
C PHE A 927 -35.10 23.59 29.47
N SER A 928 -36.08 24.47 29.31
CA SER A 928 -35.90 25.83 28.80
C SER A 928 -35.41 26.80 29.88
N SER A 929 -34.43 27.63 29.51
CA SER A 929 -34.17 28.98 30.03
C SER A 929 -34.15 29.20 31.57
N VAL A 930 -32.95 29.35 32.13
CA VAL A 930 -32.73 30.22 33.31
C VAL A 930 -31.52 31.13 33.07
N THR A 931 -31.77 32.34 32.60
CA THR A 931 -30.85 33.47 32.77
C THR A 931 -31.14 34.15 34.11
N GLY A 932 -30.26 33.95 35.10
CA GLY A 932 -30.40 34.55 36.43
C GLY A 932 -29.39 35.68 36.67
N THR A 933 -29.86 36.92 36.75
CA THR A 933 -29.07 38.06 37.26
C THR A 933 -29.07 38.05 38.79
N THR A 934 -27.98 38.49 39.41
CA THR A 934 -27.74 38.40 40.86
C THR A 934 -28.67 39.27 41.73
N GLY A 935 -29.15 38.73 42.85
CA GLY A 935 -29.76 39.50 43.93
C GLY A 935 -29.84 38.72 45.25
N ASN A 936 -29.21 39.22 46.32
CA ASN A 936 -29.27 38.62 47.66
C ASN A 936 -30.66 38.76 48.31
N ARG A 937 -31.16 37.68 48.94
CA ARG A 937 -31.91 37.74 50.21
C ARG A 937 -32.07 36.35 50.84
N GLU A 938 -32.00 36.29 52.17
CA GLU A 938 -32.18 35.09 52.99
C GLU A 938 -33.68 34.71 53.13
N PRO A 939 -34.00 33.43 53.46
CA PRO A 939 -35.37 32.93 53.49
C PRO A 939 -36.08 33.11 54.84
N ALA A 940 -37.41 33.06 54.81
CA ALA A 940 -38.29 32.92 55.97
C ALA A 940 -39.26 31.73 55.73
N PRO A 941 -39.79 31.08 56.80
CA PRO A 941 -40.19 29.67 56.73
C PRO A 941 -41.62 29.38 56.25
N GLU A 942 -41.85 28.10 55.97
CA GLU A 942 -42.99 27.49 55.30
C GLU A 942 -44.32 27.51 56.08
N GLN A 943 -45.43 27.42 55.34
CA GLN A 943 -46.70 26.88 55.84
C GLN A 943 -47.25 25.79 54.90
N ARG A 944 -47.97 24.85 55.53
CA ARG A 944 -48.43 23.54 55.06
C ARG A 944 -49.53 23.60 53.99
N GLU A 945 -49.67 22.52 53.22
CA GLU A 945 -50.85 21.61 53.20
C GLU A 945 -50.57 20.46 52.19
N GLU A 946 -50.45 19.21 52.69
CA GLU A 946 -51.47 18.15 52.72
C GLU A 946 -51.65 17.33 51.42
N MET A 947 -51.35 16.02 51.50
CA MET A 947 -52.01 15.00 50.69
C MET A 947 -52.04 13.65 51.43
N VAL A 948 -53.06 12.84 51.18
CA VAL A 948 -53.63 11.87 52.14
C VAL A 948 -53.78 10.46 51.55
N THR A 949 -53.20 9.45 52.22
CA THR A 949 -53.46 7.98 52.14
C THR A 949 -53.32 7.24 50.78
N GLY A 950 -52.91 5.96 50.71
CA GLY A 950 -52.49 5.02 51.75
C GLY A 950 -52.05 3.63 51.21
N THR A 951 -51.61 2.77 52.14
CA THR A 951 -51.41 1.28 52.13
C THR A 951 -52.14 0.44 51.05
N THR A 952 -51.70 -0.75 50.59
CA THR A 952 -50.68 -1.78 50.99
C THR A 952 -50.38 -2.67 49.75
N GLY A 953 -49.43 -3.61 49.68
CA GLY A 953 -48.41 -4.14 50.61
C GLY A 953 -47.89 -5.52 50.14
N ASN A 954 -46.65 -5.91 50.48
CA ASN A 954 -45.98 -7.17 50.05
C ASN A 954 -45.80 -8.17 51.20
N LEU A 955 -45.81 -9.48 50.91
CA LEU A 955 -45.42 -10.55 51.85
C LEU A 955 -44.88 -11.81 51.14
N ALA A 956 -44.03 -12.55 51.85
CA ALA A 956 -43.40 -13.85 51.52
C ALA A 956 -42.35 -13.88 50.39
N GLU A 957 -41.32 -14.74 50.43
CA GLU A 957 -40.47 -15.18 51.57
C GLU A 957 -39.21 -15.88 51.01
N THR A 958 -38.18 -16.03 51.83
CA THR A 958 -36.87 -16.61 51.49
C THR A 958 -36.87 -18.14 51.33
N GLY A 959 -35.95 -18.70 50.52
CA GLY A 959 -35.62 -20.13 50.55
C GLY A 959 -34.29 -20.47 49.86
N ASN A 960 -33.33 -21.06 50.59
CA ASN A 960 -31.96 -21.32 50.11
C ASN A 960 -31.47 -22.72 50.52
N HIS A 961 -31.16 -23.58 49.55
CA HIS A 961 -30.56 -24.93 49.67
C HIS A 961 -29.67 -25.13 48.41
N GLY A 962 -28.61 -25.93 48.34
CA GLY A 962 -27.99 -26.92 49.22
C GLY A 962 -27.06 -27.81 48.35
N ARG A 963 -25.83 -28.12 48.78
CA ARG A 963 -24.76 -28.74 47.93
C ARG A 963 -25.01 -30.20 47.55
N ALA A 964 -24.45 -30.66 46.41
CA ALA A 964 -23.69 -31.92 46.33
C ALA A 964 -22.71 -32.01 45.14
N VAL A 965 -21.59 -32.70 45.41
CA VAL A 965 -20.37 -32.96 44.61
C VAL A 965 -20.55 -34.03 43.52
N GLN A 966 -19.79 -33.93 42.40
CA GLN A 966 -19.10 -35.08 41.78
C GLN A 966 -17.84 -34.64 41.01
N ASP A 967 -16.95 -35.60 40.68
CA ASP A 967 -15.49 -35.44 40.75
C ASP A 967 -14.73 -36.17 39.60
N ALA A 968 -13.42 -35.87 39.46
CA ALA A 968 -12.39 -36.52 38.62
C ALA A 968 -12.50 -36.30 37.08
N THR A 969 -11.39 -36.14 36.32
CA THR A 969 -10.09 -36.83 36.44
C THR A 969 -8.82 -35.98 36.21
N LYS A 970 -7.72 -36.47 36.80
CA LYS A 970 -6.31 -36.01 36.73
C LYS A 970 -5.70 -36.28 35.33
N THR A 971 -4.61 -35.64 34.87
CA THR A 971 -3.22 -35.74 35.39
C THR A 971 -2.33 -34.51 35.12
N GLY A 972 -1.29 -34.33 35.95
CA GLY A 972 -0.19 -33.36 35.78
C GLY A 972 1.17 -34.03 36.09
N VAL A 973 2.13 -33.29 36.70
CA VAL A 973 3.46 -33.75 37.24
C VAL A 973 4.55 -33.86 36.15
N THR A 974 5.79 -33.33 36.21
CA THR A 974 6.63 -32.49 37.15
C THR A 974 7.82 -31.88 36.35
N GLY A 975 8.73 -31.00 36.84
CA GLY A 975 9.03 -30.41 38.17
C GLY A 975 10.04 -29.22 38.04
N VAL A 976 10.26 -28.35 39.06
CA VAL A 976 11.21 -28.50 40.21
C VAL A 976 12.68 -28.49 39.72
N THR A 977 13.65 -27.63 40.08
CA THR A 977 13.94 -26.63 41.17
C THR A 977 15.06 -25.67 40.67
N GLY A 978 15.49 -24.56 41.31
CA GLY A 978 15.18 -23.96 42.62
C GLY A 978 16.00 -22.66 42.88
N CYS A 979 15.84 -22.07 44.07
CA CYS A 979 16.67 -20.98 44.65
C CYS A 979 18.08 -21.52 44.99
N THR A 980 19.21 -20.79 45.13
CA THR A 980 19.58 -19.51 45.80
C THR A 980 20.78 -18.86 45.03
N ASP A 981 21.34 -17.66 45.29
CA ASP A 981 21.88 -17.11 46.55
C ASP A 981 22.18 -15.60 46.50
N ILE A 982 22.31 -14.98 47.68
CA ILE A 982 22.58 -13.54 47.88
C ILE A 982 23.92 -13.35 48.60
N ARG A 983 24.86 -12.60 47.99
CA ARG A 983 25.92 -11.79 48.62
C ARG A 983 26.28 -10.65 47.64
N GLY A 984 26.47 -9.38 48.01
CA GLY A 984 26.57 -8.75 49.34
C GLY A 984 27.96 -8.14 49.55
N SER A 985 28.01 -6.89 50.02
CA SER A 985 29.21 -6.08 50.36
C SER A 985 29.98 -5.44 49.17
N HIS A 986 30.69 -4.31 49.31
CA HIS A 986 30.93 -3.40 50.46
C HIS A 986 30.99 -1.92 49.99
N ALA A 987 30.88 -0.97 50.92
CA ALA A 987 30.94 0.48 50.68
C ALA A 987 32.13 1.16 51.40
N THR A 988 32.59 2.29 50.86
CA THR A 988 33.29 3.47 51.46
C THR A 988 33.38 4.50 50.31
N GLN A 989 32.99 5.79 50.36
CA GLN A 989 33.02 6.87 51.37
C GLN A 989 34.39 7.56 51.49
N GLU A 990 34.44 8.84 51.08
CA GLU A 990 35.30 10.00 51.44
C GLU A 990 35.21 11.04 50.28
N GLU A 991 34.57 12.19 50.50
CA GLU A 991 35.18 13.54 50.71
C GLU A 991 35.47 14.27 49.36
N GLU A 992 35.33 15.59 49.18
CA GLU A 992 35.15 16.71 50.13
C GLU A 992 34.38 17.89 49.46
N GLU A 993 34.02 18.92 50.23
CA GLU A 993 33.32 20.14 49.74
C GLU A 993 34.29 21.18 49.14
N GLU A 994 33.85 21.96 48.14
CA GLU A 994 34.12 23.41 48.11
C GLU A 994 33.13 24.15 47.17
N GLY A 995 32.72 25.36 47.57
CA GLY A 995 31.62 26.10 46.94
C GLY A 995 32.04 27.22 45.98
N GLY A 996 31.06 27.79 45.27
CA GLY A 996 31.27 28.93 44.36
C GLY A 996 30.03 29.36 43.59
N ASP A 997 29.15 30.13 44.23
CA ASP A 997 28.03 30.81 43.56
C ASP A 997 28.52 31.91 42.60
N TRP A 998 27.86 32.04 41.44
CA TRP A 998 27.66 33.33 40.77
C TRP A 998 26.34 33.34 40.00
N GLU A 999 25.64 34.48 40.06
CA GLU A 999 24.25 34.67 39.63
C GLU A 999 24.02 34.58 38.11
N VAL A 1000 22.80 34.20 37.73
CA VAL A 1000 22.18 34.57 36.45
C VAL A 1000 20.95 35.42 36.74
N VAL A 1001 20.97 36.67 36.30
CA VAL A 1001 19.85 37.62 36.42
C VAL A 1001 18.74 37.29 35.41
N LEU A 1002 17.48 37.33 35.87
CA LEU A 1002 16.25 37.47 35.08
C LEU A 1002 15.43 38.64 35.62
#